data_AF-A0A9E5ZPH8-F1
#
_entry.id   AF-A0A9E5ZPH8-F1
#
_cell.length_a   1.000
_cell.length_b   1.000
_cell.length_c   1.000
_cell.angle_alpha   90.00
_cell.angle_beta   90.00
_cell.angle_gamma   90.00
#
_symmetry.space_group_name_H-M   'P 1'
#
loop_
_entity.id
_entity.type
_entity.pdbx_description
1 polymer ?
#
loop_
_entity_poly.entity_id
_entity_poly.type
_entity_poly.pdbx_seq_one_letter_code
_entity_poly.pdbx_strand_id
1 'polypeptide(L)'
;MRKSFCTLIIILISGNIFAQSQIINENDIPKLNSIIKSLEKEYNVSENLIYKSLPQTTASYFEIVTKTPNTFLSELKNSENLQQLESEFSGLQLDKDVLTIKNIYSNYNNEKKIEIKSFEIGNNQNHKITIKFNDSLNQRNIKYFYSSYTSKKEKTTTIRGFYLNDEFKSIIIPKVFSDWIHYTDIIVKPETSVFHNNKEKSSGLRSFKKTIIDSLVSYYETKTDKPSYRKEQGFIARKKELDKWQSKKKLFSDSLYRTDKLFKKLLIEALSYAEENKVSNGDLEDFTSQLISKNRALELIRQNQQVGSCSFDNGPIIQQKRIAALAAQTQNWGVFIKSLLNVMNDNVSRNANSNIASNARKTYINELAKLNLDIDKILLGSNLRIQDTIQKHYFSDGSKIAKAYANLDHKNQQYFEKTILNIISDKSMDPFNKLHFYNTYKYYQYFLKDSRKKKEVENNIKKLISLLPNEIKSRIENPNKQLYDLLYREKNELDKFEIKSSIIAYIGSYSYDGDCWQVELVDKGSNGKIIYDLTMAIGEEVTPLKKFLDKKDELKSRVSNHHFLQEILNENSVNKLYINYTNDKSFTNHRNKVTKEMPEGLTSTLDFNNAISLYISFPNRKYVRFLLLNNDNLLVLGIPKGFELLGYKFEKLMTKEEKSFLSTSYKSYKLFDEKGEMLN
;
A
#
# COMPACT_ATOMS: atom_id res chain seq x y z
N MET A 1 12.20 -39.28 -33.61
CA MET A 1 11.77 -39.03 -32.21
C MET A 1 12.26 -37.71 -31.58
N ARG A 2 13.29 -37.01 -32.09
CA ARG A 2 13.75 -35.73 -31.50
C ARG A 2 13.01 -34.46 -31.98
N LYS A 3 12.27 -34.50 -33.10
CA LYS A 3 11.51 -33.34 -33.60
C LYS A 3 10.14 -33.13 -32.92
N SER A 4 9.45 -34.18 -32.45
CA SER A 4 8.15 -34.03 -31.73
C SER A 4 8.28 -33.52 -30.30
N PHE A 5 9.45 -33.68 -29.65
CA PHE A 5 9.65 -33.23 -28.27
C PHE A 5 9.89 -31.71 -28.17
N CYS A 6 10.53 -31.11 -29.19
CA CYS A 6 10.69 -29.65 -29.28
C CYS A 6 9.36 -28.92 -29.54
N THR A 7 8.44 -29.52 -30.31
CA THR A 7 7.11 -28.93 -30.53
C THR A 7 6.25 -28.97 -29.26
N LEU A 8 6.36 -30.03 -28.44
CA LEU A 8 5.62 -30.14 -27.17
C LEU A 8 6.13 -29.15 -26.11
N ILE A 9 7.44 -28.87 -26.08
CA ILE A 9 8.02 -27.88 -25.16
C ILE A 9 7.73 -26.43 -25.61
N ILE A 10 7.65 -26.16 -26.92
CA ILE A 10 7.19 -24.85 -27.42
C ILE A 10 5.70 -24.64 -27.09
N ILE A 11 4.86 -25.70 -27.12
CA ILE A 11 3.44 -25.64 -26.73
C ILE A 11 3.26 -25.46 -25.21
N LEU A 12 4.15 -26.03 -24.38
CA LEU A 12 4.11 -25.87 -22.91
C LEU A 12 4.70 -24.52 -22.44
N ILE A 13 5.61 -23.91 -23.20
CA ILE A 13 6.11 -22.56 -22.93
C ILE A 13 5.18 -21.48 -23.53
N SER A 14 4.42 -21.79 -24.58
CA SER A 14 3.32 -20.92 -25.06
C SER A 14 2.04 -21.05 -24.24
N GLY A 15 1.88 -22.10 -23.44
CA GLY A 15 0.71 -22.34 -22.58
C GLY A 15 0.58 -21.41 -21.36
N ASN A 16 1.61 -20.62 -21.05
CA ASN A 16 1.52 -19.50 -20.09
C ASN A 16 1.45 -18.12 -20.77
N ILE A 17 1.49 -18.07 -22.10
CA ILE A 17 1.39 -16.85 -22.91
C ILE A 17 0.02 -16.73 -23.60
N PHE A 18 -0.71 -17.84 -23.80
CA PHE A 18 -2.09 -17.81 -24.28
C PHE A 18 -3.08 -18.28 -23.21
N ALA A 19 -3.59 -17.31 -22.45
CA ALA A 19 -4.98 -17.24 -21.94
C ALA A 19 -5.07 -16.10 -20.91
N GLN A 20 -4.76 -14.88 -21.33
CA GLN A 20 -5.54 -13.78 -20.80
C GLN A 20 -6.94 -14.04 -21.35
N SER A 21 -7.91 -14.39 -20.50
CA SER A 21 -9.31 -14.46 -20.92
C SER A 21 -9.64 -13.12 -21.59
N GLN A 22 -9.72 -13.10 -22.91
CA GLN A 22 -9.95 -11.88 -23.68
C GLN A 22 -11.22 -11.23 -23.13
N ILE A 23 -11.17 -9.91 -22.91
CA ILE A 23 -12.33 -9.16 -22.40
C ILE A 23 -13.16 -8.72 -23.61
N ILE A 24 -12.50 -8.31 -24.69
CA ILE A 24 -13.13 -7.86 -25.92
C ILE A 24 -13.05 -8.99 -26.96
N ASN A 25 -14.19 -9.39 -27.51
CA ASN A 25 -14.17 -10.28 -28.67
C ASN A 25 -13.77 -9.49 -29.92
N GLU A 26 -13.03 -10.13 -30.83
CA GLU A 26 -12.58 -9.48 -32.07
C GLU A 26 -13.74 -8.93 -32.91
N ASN A 27 -14.87 -9.65 -32.93
CA ASN A 27 -16.08 -9.25 -33.65
C ASN A 27 -16.75 -7.97 -33.09
N ASP A 28 -16.46 -7.59 -31.85
CA ASP A 28 -17.05 -6.41 -31.22
C ASP A 28 -16.19 -5.14 -31.47
N ILE A 29 -14.91 -5.30 -31.83
CA ILE A 29 -13.95 -4.20 -32.03
C ILE A 29 -14.44 -3.17 -33.07
N PRO A 30 -14.93 -3.54 -34.28
CA PRO A 30 -15.36 -2.55 -35.26
C PRO A 30 -16.50 -1.65 -34.76
N LYS A 31 -17.43 -2.21 -33.99
CA LYS A 31 -18.56 -1.49 -33.41
C LYS A 31 -18.11 -0.54 -32.30
N LEU A 32 -17.24 -1.01 -31.41
CA LEU A 32 -16.62 -0.17 -30.39
C LEU A 32 -15.84 0.99 -31.03
N ASN A 33 -15.05 0.71 -32.08
CA ASN A 33 -14.32 1.74 -32.83
C ASN A 33 -15.26 2.75 -33.52
N SER A 34 -16.46 2.34 -33.93
CA SER A 34 -17.47 3.27 -34.45
C SER A 34 -17.98 4.23 -33.36
N ILE A 35 -18.20 3.73 -32.13
CA ILE A 35 -18.58 4.58 -30.99
C ILE A 35 -17.44 5.54 -30.66
N ILE A 36 -16.21 5.05 -30.63
CA ILE A 36 -15.01 5.86 -30.38
C ILE A 36 -14.91 6.99 -31.41
N LYS A 37 -15.07 6.72 -32.70
CA LYS A 37 -15.07 7.78 -33.74
C LYS A 37 -16.12 8.87 -33.48
N SER A 38 -17.28 8.51 -32.94
CA SER A 38 -18.29 9.49 -32.55
C SER A 38 -17.84 10.35 -31.36
N LEU A 39 -17.23 9.73 -30.36
CA LEU A 39 -16.71 10.43 -29.18
C LEU A 39 -15.49 11.29 -29.52
N GLU A 40 -14.63 10.85 -30.43
CA GLU A 40 -13.54 11.64 -30.99
C GLU A 40 -14.08 12.88 -31.70
N LYS A 41 -15.16 12.74 -32.48
CA LYS A 41 -15.82 13.89 -33.11
C LYS A 41 -16.38 14.85 -32.07
N GLU A 42 -17.01 14.34 -31.02
CA GLU A 42 -17.50 15.13 -29.87
C GLU A 42 -16.36 15.89 -29.19
N TYR A 43 -15.25 15.22 -28.89
CA TYR A 43 -14.06 15.82 -28.31
C TYR A 43 -13.47 16.93 -29.22
N ASN A 44 -13.35 16.69 -30.52
CA ASN A 44 -12.77 17.68 -31.44
C ASN A 44 -13.61 18.96 -31.60
N VAL A 45 -14.93 18.91 -31.36
CA VAL A 45 -15.81 20.10 -31.41
C VAL A 45 -16.10 20.71 -30.05
N SER A 46 -15.72 20.01 -28.97
CA SER A 46 -15.95 20.48 -27.61
C SER A 46 -15.00 21.61 -27.21
N GLU A 47 -15.49 22.50 -26.36
CA GLU A 47 -14.67 23.58 -25.82
C GLU A 47 -13.64 23.04 -24.83
N ASN A 48 -12.43 23.59 -24.88
CA ASN A 48 -11.39 23.25 -23.92
C ASN A 48 -11.78 23.73 -22.52
N LEU A 49 -11.87 22.79 -21.58
CA LEU A 49 -12.15 23.09 -20.19
C LEU A 49 -10.88 23.55 -19.46
N ILE A 50 -11.06 24.48 -18.52
CA ILE A 50 -9.97 24.94 -17.64
C ILE A 50 -10.03 24.14 -16.35
N TYR A 51 -8.97 23.35 -16.10
CA TYR A 51 -8.82 22.59 -14.87
C TYR A 51 -7.88 23.28 -13.91
N LYS A 52 -8.12 23.09 -12.61
CA LYS A 52 -7.27 23.61 -11.54
C LYS A 52 -6.67 22.47 -10.74
N SER A 53 -5.43 22.64 -10.29
CA SER A 53 -4.80 21.73 -9.34
C SER A 53 -5.59 21.69 -8.03
N LEU A 54 -5.36 20.66 -7.21
CA LEU A 54 -5.81 20.70 -5.83
C LEU A 54 -5.22 21.92 -5.10
N PRO A 55 -5.95 22.53 -4.15
CA PRO A 55 -5.40 23.59 -3.32
C PRO A 55 -4.22 23.06 -2.52
N GLN A 56 -3.06 23.69 -2.67
CA GLN A 56 -1.81 23.25 -2.03
C GLN A 56 -0.99 24.43 -1.52
N THR A 57 -0.09 24.13 -0.58
CA THR A 57 0.84 25.07 0.02
C THR A 57 1.99 24.31 0.69
N THR A 58 2.96 25.05 1.21
CA THR A 58 3.95 24.56 2.17
C THR A 58 3.48 24.90 3.58
N ALA A 59 3.59 23.94 4.50
CA ALA A 59 3.19 24.12 5.89
C ALA A 59 4.20 23.44 6.82
N SER A 60 4.09 23.73 8.10
CA SER A 60 4.75 22.97 9.16
C SER A 60 3.70 22.17 9.93
N TYR A 61 3.88 20.85 10.01
CA TYR A 61 3.06 20.02 10.89
C TYR A 61 3.50 20.23 12.34
N PHE A 62 2.53 20.24 13.24
CA PHE A 62 2.79 20.28 14.67
C PHE A 62 1.93 19.26 15.41
N GLU A 63 2.48 18.75 16.52
CA GLU A 63 1.76 17.92 17.48
C GLU A 63 2.23 18.22 18.90
N ILE A 64 1.29 18.27 19.85
CA ILE A 64 1.59 18.44 21.27
C ILE A 64 0.59 17.63 22.11
N VAL A 65 1.11 16.98 23.15
CA VAL A 65 0.31 16.36 24.21
C VAL A 65 0.43 17.26 25.45
N THR A 66 -0.68 17.83 25.90
CA THR A 66 -0.65 18.80 27.02
C THR A 66 -1.84 18.63 27.96
N LYS A 67 -1.64 18.99 29.23
CA LYS A 67 -2.71 19.12 30.24
C LYS A 67 -3.39 20.49 30.20
N THR A 68 -2.81 21.47 29.50
CA THR A 68 -3.29 22.86 29.40
C THR A 68 -3.59 23.26 27.94
N PRO A 69 -4.53 22.57 27.25
CA PRO A 69 -4.77 22.77 25.82
C PRO A 69 -5.18 24.21 25.45
N ASN A 70 -5.91 24.91 26.33
CA ASN A 70 -6.36 26.28 26.07
C ASN A 70 -5.19 27.27 26.01
N THR A 71 -4.15 27.07 26.83
CA THR A 71 -2.94 27.91 26.80
C THR A 71 -2.24 27.75 25.46
N PHE A 72 -1.98 26.51 25.02
CA PHE A 72 -1.37 26.27 23.72
C PHE A 72 -2.18 26.84 22.55
N LEU A 73 -3.51 26.69 22.56
CA LEU A 73 -4.36 27.21 21.49
C LEU A 73 -4.40 28.74 21.44
N SER A 74 -4.29 29.40 22.60
CA SER A 74 -4.17 30.86 22.68
C SER A 74 -2.86 31.33 22.06
N GLU A 75 -1.74 30.71 22.44
CA GLU A 75 -0.42 31.07 21.89
C GLU A 75 -0.31 30.73 20.40
N LEU A 76 -0.84 29.58 19.96
CA LEU A 76 -0.90 29.22 18.54
C LEU A 76 -1.63 30.30 17.71
N LYS A 77 -2.72 30.86 18.25
CA LYS A 77 -3.49 31.92 17.59
C LYS A 77 -2.70 33.23 17.46
N ASN A 78 -1.94 33.57 18.50
CA ASN A 78 -1.18 34.82 18.57
C ASN A 78 0.18 34.72 17.87
N SER A 79 0.71 33.51 17.72
CA SER A 79 2.03 33.27 17.12
C SER A 79 2.08 33.71 15.65
N GLU A 80 3.20 34.32 15.27
CA GLU A 80 3.51 34.65 13.88
C GLU A 80 4.11 33.46 13.13
N ASN A 81 4.73 32.53 13.86
CA ASN A 81 5.31 31.30 13.35
C ASN A 81 5.45 30.27 14.48
N LEU A 82 5.66 28.99 14.13
CA LEU A 82 5.82 27.92 15.12
C LEU A 82 7.12 28.02 15.93
N GLN A 83 8.14 28.73 15.47
CA GLN A 83 9.41 28.85 16.18
C GLN A 83 9.26 29.59 17.51
N GLN A 84 8.31 30.52 17.62
CA GLN A 84 7.96 31.17 18.89
C GLN A 84 7.42 30.16 19.93
N LEU A 85 6.70 29.14 19.48
CA LEU A 85 6.11 28.12 20.36
C LEU A 85 7.13 27.06 20.80
N GLU A 86 8.24 26.90 20.06
CA GLU A 86 9.28 25.90 20.33
C GLU A 86 9.94 26.07 21.71
N SER A 87 10.13 27.33 22.14
CA SER A 87 10.74 27.67 23.43
C SER A 87 9.77 27.56 24.60
N GLU A 88 8.48 27.80 24.36
CA GLU A 88 7.46 27.82 25.40
C GLU A 88 6.91 26.42 25.72
N PHE A 89 6.85 25.55 24.71
CA PHE A 89 6.23 24.23 24.82
C PHE A 89 7.24 23.11 24.58
N SER A 90 7.86 22.62 25.66
CA SER A 90 8.83 21.51 25.65
C SER A 90 8.31 20.25 24.94
N GLY A 91 7.01 19.97 25.01
CA GLY A 91 6.38 18.83 24.34
C GLY A 91 6.00 19.04 22.86
N LEU A 92 6.27 20.21 22.28
CA LEU A 92 5.90 20.52 20.89
C LEU A 92 6.81 19.76 19.91
N GLN A 93 6.17 18.99 19.03
CA GLN A 93 6.79 18.24 17.95
C GLN A 93 6.52 18.95 16.63
N LEU A 94 7.51 18.95 15.74
CA LEU A 94 7.45 19.67 14.48
C LEU A 94 7.95 18.81 13.31
N ASP A 95 7.34 19.04 12.15
CA ASP A 95 7.85 18.59 10.86
C ASP A 95 7.67 19.73 9.84
N LYS A 96 8.78 20.41 9.51
CA LYS A 96 8.76 21.72 8.85
C LYS A 96 8.78 21.57 7.33
N ASP A 97 8.17 22.51 6.62
CA ASP A 97 8.22 22.57 5.15
C ASP A 97 7.69 21.30 4.46
N VAL A 98 6.53 20.83 4.91
CA VAL A 98 5.78 19.75 4.26
C VAL A 98 4.90 20.30 3.14
N LEU A 99 5.00 19.68 1.95
CA LEU A 99 4.00 19.87 0.91
C LEU A 99 2.65 19.42 1.44
N THR A 100 1.67 20.33 1.41
CA THR A 100 0.37 20.12 2.05
C THR A 100 -0.75 20.43 1.06
N ILE A 101 -1.76 19.56 1.01
CA ILE A 101 -2.98 19.80 0.23
C ILE A 101 -4.21 19.92 1.13
N LYS A 102 -5.20 20.69 0.65
CA LYS A 102 -6.54 20.78 1.23
C LYS A 102 -7.53 20.09 0.30
N ASN A 103 -8.29 19.15 0.85
CA ASN A 103 -9.36 18.46 0.14
C ASN A 103 -10.69 18.57 0.91
N ILE A 104 -11.79 18.77 0.19
CA ILE A 104 -13.14 18.78 0.76
C ILE A 104 -13.86 17.54 0.22
N TYR A 105 -14.36 16.70 1.12
CA TYR A 105 -15.03 15.45 0.72
C TYR A 105 -16.20 15.13 1.65
N SER A 106 -17.10 14.27 1.19
CA SER A 106 -18.16 13.71 2.04
C SER A 106 -17.74 12.33 2.53
N ASN A 107 -17.82 12.08 3.83
CA ASN A 107 -17.52 10.76 4.40
C ASN A 107 -18.66 9.75 4.11
N TYR A 108 -18.52 8.52 4.61
CA TYR A 108 -19.52 7.47 4.43
C TYR A 108 -20.90 7.77 5.07
N ASN A 109 -20.96 8.74 5.98
CA ASN A 109 -22.20 9.26 6.58
C ASN A 109 -22.75 10.48 5.81
N ASN A 110 -22.20 10.79 4.63
CA ASN A 110 -22.48 12.00 3.84
C ASN A 110 -22.19 13.32 4.58
N GLU A 111 -21.33 13.30 5.61
CA GLU A 111 -20.89 14.51 6.28
C GLU A 111 -19.74 15.14 5.51
N LYS A 112 -19.86 16.43 5.18
CA LYS A 112 -18.75 17.20 4.60
C LYS A 112 -17.62 17.36 5.61
N LYS A 113 -16.40 17.05 5.18
CA LYS A 113 -15.16 17.18 5.94
C LYS A 113 -14.13 17.95 5.14
N ILE A 114 -13.21 18.59 5.85
CA ILE A 114 -11.96 19.13 5.30
C ILE A 114 -10.84 18.18 5.73
N GLU A 115 -10.10 17.67 4.77
CA GLU A 115 -8.84 16.95 4.97
C GLU A 115 -7.69 17.89 4.64
N ILE A 116 -6.76 18.01 5.59
CA ILE A 116 -5.45 18.62 5.36
C ILE A 116 -4.43 17.51 5.53
N LYS A 117 -3.57 17.31 4.54
CA LYS A 117 -2.57 16.25 4.59
C LYS A 117 -1.27 16.62 3.88
N SER A 118 -0.18 16.02 4.34
CA SER A 118 1.08 15.94 3.64
C SER A 118 1.31 14.55 3.06
N PHE A 119 2.52 14.29 2.55
CA PHE A 119 2.87 13.06 1.84
C PHE A 119 4.16 12.45 2.35
N GLU A 120 4.23 11.14 2.27
CA GLU A 120 5.45 10.39 2.56
C GLU A 120 6.48 10.64 1.44
N ILE A 121 7.66 11.12 1.81
CA ILE A 121 8.75 11.44 0.88
C ILE A 121 10.06 10.92 1.48
N GLY A 122 10.69 9.95 0.84
CA GLY A 122 11.87 9.28 1.42
C GLY A 122 11.46 8.46 2.64
N ASN A 123 12.11 8.70 3.79
CA ASN A 123 11.76 8.07 5.07
C ASN A 123 10.87 8.98 5.96
N ASN A 124 10.46 10.13 5.43
CA ASN A 124 9.64 11.10 6.16
C ASN A 124 8.16 10.71 6.00
N GLN A 125 7.42 10.67 7.10
CA GLN A 125 6.01 10.29 7.16
C GLN A 125 5.08 11.30 6.47
N ASN A 126 3.87 10.84 6.16
CA ASN A 126 2.76 11.73 5.92
C ASN A 126 2.04 12.12 7.22
N HIS A 127 1.44 13.30 7.21
CA HIS A 127 0.58 13.80 8.27
C HIS A 127 -0.81 14.02 7.73
N LYS A 128 -1.82 13.86 8.60
CA LYS A 128 -3.21 14.09 8.21
C LYS A 128 -4.04 14.53 9.40
N ILE A 129 -4.85 15.56 9.17
CA ILE A 129 -5.98 15.91 10.04
C ILE A 129 -7.28 15.89 9.24
N THR A 130 -8.38 15.66 9.95
CA THR A 130 -9.72 15.74 9.37
C THR A 130 -10.60 16.52 10.33
N ILE A 131 -11.20 17.58 9.80
CA ILE A 131 -12.04 18.50 10.57
C ILE A 131 -13.43 18.59 9.93
N LYS A 132 -14.43 18.96 10.74
CA LYS A 132 -15.78 19.24 10.21
C LYS A 132 -15.70 20.41 9.25
N PHE A 133 -16.41 20.32 8.13
CA PHE A 133 -16.51 21.44 7.20
C PHE A 133 -17.22 22.62 7.86
N ASN A 134 -16.68 23.82 7.66
CA ASN A 134 -17.25 25.10 8.05
C ASN A 134 -16.83 26.14 6.99
N ASP A 135 -17.74 27.00 6.54
CA ASP A 135 -17.45 28.01 5.52
C ASP A 135 -16.38 29.01 5.97
N SER A 136 -16.28 29.30 7.29
CA SER A 136 -15.21 30.14 7.83
C SER A 136 -13.81 29.55 7.61
N LEU A 137 -13.71 28.22 7.57
CA LEU A 137 -12.47 27.49 7.32
C LEU A 137 -12.09 27.42 5.83
N ASN A 138 -12.89 28.07 4.98
CA ASN A 138 -12.61 28.23 3.56
C ASN A 138 -12.31 29.68 3.15
N GLN A 139 -12.21 30.59 4.13
CA GLN A 139 -11.85 31.98 3.90
C GLN A 139 -10.34 32.15 3.65
N ARG A 140 -9.97 33.30 3.08
CA ARG A 140 -8.57 33.75 2.99
C ARG A 140 -8.05 34.12 4.40
N ASN A 141 -6.74 34.11 4.59
CA ASN A 141 -6.02 34.44 5.83
C ASN A 141 -6.07 33.41 6.98
N ILE A 142 -6.42 32.15 6.71
CA ILE A 142 -6.30 31.09 7.73
C ILE A 142 -4.82 30.72 7.87
N LYS A 143 -4.26 30.94 9.07
CA LYS A 143 -2.85 30.60 9.37
C LYS A 143 -2.64 29.14 9.76
N TYR A 144 -3.64 28.46 10.30
CA TYR A 144 -3.48 27.09 10.76
C TYR A 144 -4.79 26.30 10.74
N PHE A 145 -4.66 24.98 10.67
CA PHE A 145 -5.73 24.01 10.82
C PHE A 145 -5.33 22.99 11.87
N TYR A 146 -6.22 22.61 12.77
CA TYR A 146 -5.91 21.62 13.80
C TYR A 146 -7.10 20.74 14.14
N SER A 147 -6.78 19.60 14.73
CA SER A 147 -7.73 18.71 15.40
C SER A 147 -7.21 18.42 16.81
N SER A 148 -8.12 18.25 17.77
CA SER A 148 -7.77 17.90 19.13
C SER A 148 -8.52 16.65 19.60
N TYR A 149 -7.88 15.88 20.47
CA TYR A 149 -8.45 14.71 21.12
C TYR A 149 -8.03 14.70 22.59
N THR A 150 -8.99 14.55 23.50
CA THR A 150 -8.73 14.52 24.95
C THR A 150 -8.89 13.09 25.48
N SER A 151 -7.81 12.56 26.07
CA SER A 151 -7.83 11.31 26.82
C SER A 151 -8.48 11.52 28.18
N LYS A 152 -9.66 10.93 28.39
CA LYS A 152 -10.35 11.00 29.70
C LYS A 152 -9.55 10.34 30.82
N LYS A 153 -8.78 9.29 30.49
CA LYS A 153 -7.99 8.51 31.45
C LYS A 153 -6.78 9.30 31.94
N GLU A 154 -6.03 9.90 31.01
CA GLU A 154 -4.78 10.59 31.31
C GLU A 154 -4.96 12.08 31.58
N LYS A 155 -6.16 12.62 31.30
CA LYS A 155 -6.48 14.05 31.38
C LYS A 155 -5.54 14.91 30.53
N THR A 156 -5.00 14.34 29.47
CA THR A 156 -4.16 14.98 28.47
C THR A 156 -4.95 15.21 27.20
N THR A 157 -4.60 16.26 26.46
CA THR A 157 -5.16 16.55 25.14
C THR A 157 -4.03 16.54 24.12
N THR A 158 -4.18 15.71 23.10
CA THR A 158 -3.35 15.75 21.90
C THR A 158 -3.93 16.78 20.95
N ILE A 159 -3.14 17.77 20.57
CA ILE A 159 -3.48 18.77 19.55
C ILE A 159 -2.49 18.59 18.42
N ARG A 160 -3.01 18.40 17.20
CA ARG A 160 -2.18 18.26 16.00
C ARG A 160 -2.75 19.05 14.85
N GLY A 161 -1.88 19.53 13.98
CA GLY A 161 -2.31 20.41 12.91
C GLY A 161 -1.22 20.81 11.94
N PHE A 162 -1.58 21.75 11.07
CA PHE A 162 -0.68 22.37 10.11
C PHE A 162 -0.71 23.87 10.33
N TYR A 163 0.46 24.47 10.53
CA TYR A 163 0.66 25.91 10.45
C TYR A 163 1.13 26.23 9.03
N LEU A 164 0.40 27.06 8.31
CA LEU A 164 0.67 27.34 6.91
C LEU A 164 1.79 28.37 6.80
N ASN A 165 2.78 28.09 5.96
CA ASN A 165 3.80 29.08 5.59
C ASN A 165 3.21 30.09 4.59
N ASP A 166 2.30 29.61 3.74
CA ASP A 166 1.57 30.39 2.73
C ASP A 166 0.10 29.95 2.66
N GLU A 167 -0.77 30.80 2.13
CA GLU A 167 -2.16 30.42 1.84
C GLU A 167 -2.24 29.28 0.81
N PHE A 168 -3.29 28.44 0.94
CA PHE A 168 -3.60 27.44 -0.08
C PHE A 168 -3.90 28.09 -1.44
N LYS A 169 -3.17 27.66 -2.47
CA LYS A 169 -3.36 28.12 -3.85
C LYS A 169 -3.66 26.95 -4.76
N SER A 170 -4.57 27.17 -5.71
CA SER A 170 -4.77 26.28 -6.85
C SER A 170 -4.27 27.01 -8.09
N ILE A 171 -3.49 26.32 -8.92
CA ILE A 171 -3.04 26.88 -10.20
C ILE A 171 -3.80 26.24 -11.36
N ILE A 172 -3.83 26.92 -12.50
CA ILE A 172 -4.42 26.38 -13.73
C ILE A 172 -3.49 25.29 -14.26
N ILE A 173 -4.06 24.11 -14.57
CA ILE A 173 -3.31 23.02 -15.18
C ILE A 173 -2.93 23.42 -16.62
N PRO A 174 -1.66 23.25 -17.04
CA PRO A 174 -1.21 23.66 -18.37
C PRO A 174 -2.06 23.05 -19.49
N LYS A 175 -2.27 23.81 -20.57
CA LYS A 175 -3.25 23.48 -21.63
C LYS A 175 -3.08 22.06 -22.20
N VAL A 176 -1.84 21.64 -22.42
CA VAL A 176 -1.53 20.29 -22.96
C VAL A 176 -2.05 19.18 -22.04
N PHE A 177 -1.98 19.37 -20.72
CA PHE A 177 -2.41 18.38 -19.75
C PHE A 177 -3.91 18.48 -19.46
N SER A 178 -4.46 19.70 -19.49
CA SER A 178 -5.91 19.94 -19.45
C SER A 178 -6.63 19.23 -20.61
N ASP A 179 -6.04 19.22 -21.80
CA ASP A 179 -6.54 18.48 -22.97
C ASP A 179 -6.65 16.96 -22.71
N TRP A 180 -5.70 16.37 -21.99
CA TRP A 180 -5.74 14.94 -21.65
C TRP A 180 -6.83 14.60 -20.65
N ILE A 181 -7.04 15.48 -19.66
CA ILE A 181 -8.12 15.36 -18.69
C ILE A 181 -9.47 15.43 -19.41
N HIS A 182 -9.63 16.43 -20.28
CA HIS A 182 -10.85 16.62 -21.08
C HIS A 182 -11.16 15.43 -21.98
N TYR A 183 -10.16 14.95 -22.72
CA TYR A 183 -10.27 13.72 -23.52
C TYR A 183 -10.69 12.52 -22.66
N THR A 184 -10.07 12.37 -21.48
CA THR A 184 -10.41 11.29 -20.54
C THR A 184 -11.87 11.36 -20.13
N ASP A 185 -12.39 12.54 -19.78
CA ASP A 185 -13.76 12.68 -19.30
C ASP A 185 -14.79 12.39 -20.40
N ILE A 186 -14.57 12.85 -21.64
CA ILE A 186 -15.43 12.56 -22.80
C ILE A 186 -15.45 11.06 -23.11
N ILE A 187 -14.28 10.42 -23.11
CA ILE A 187 -14.17 9.01 -23.46
C ILE A 187 -14.69 8.11 -22.35
N VAL A 188 -14.35 8.39 -21.08
CA VAL A 188 -14.64 7.49 -19.95
C VAL A 188 -16.05 7.69 -19.41
N LYS A 189 -16.65 8.88 -19.58
CA LYS A 189 -17.99 9.20 -19.05
C LYS A 189 -18.09 8.92 -17.55
N PRO A 190 -17.27 9.60 -16.72
CA PRO A 190 -17.09 9.31 -15.30
C PRO A 190 -18.39 9.31 -14.47
N GLU A 191 -19.43 10.00 -14.92
CA GLU A 191 -20.78 9.97 -14.38
C GLU A 191 -21.49 8.61 -14.50
N THR A 192 -21.07 7.75 -15.43
CA THR A 192 -21.66 6.42 -15.64
C THR A 192 -21.46 5.54 -14.41
N SER A 193 -22.55 5.00 -13.85
CA SER A 193 -22.43 4.01 -12.76
C SER A 193 -22.31 2.59 -13.32
N VAL A 194 -21.29 1.87 -12.86
CA VAL A 194 -21.13 0.44 -13.20
C VAL A 194 -22.23 -0.37 -12.54
N PHE A 195 -22.46 -0.17 -11.24
CA PHE A 195 -23.52 -0.86 -10.49
C PHE A 195 -24.74 0.05 -10.30
N HIS A 196 -25.94 -0.52 -10.27
CA HIS A 196 -27.14 0.20 -9.86
C HIS A 196 -27.08 0.28 -8.33
N ASN A 197 -27.01 1.49 -7.76
CA ASN A 197 -26.76 1.73 -6.34
C ASN A 197 -27.69 0.93 -5.41
N ASN A 198 -27.25 -0.22 -4.91
CA ASN A 198 -27.89 -0.86 -3.76
C ASN A 198 -27.20 -0.37 -2.49
N LYS A 199 -27.76 0.72 -1.93
CA LYS A 199 -27.34 1.31 -0.65
C LYS A 199 -27.57 0.40 0.57
N GLU A 200 -28.15 -0.78 0.40
CA GLU A 200 -28.25 -1.75 1.50
C GLU A 200 -26.97 -2.57 1.63
N LYS A 201 -25.99 -2.02 2.36
CA LYS A 201 -25.08 -2.87 3.12
C LYS A 201 -25.94 -3.66 4.12
N SER A 202 -26.37 -4.87 3.78
CA SER A 202 -26.94 -5.78 4.77
C SER A 202 -25.81 -6.25 5.68
N SER A 203 -25.51 -5.48 6.72
CA SER A 203 -24.58 -5.80 7.80
C SER A 203 -25.16 -6.79 8.82
N GLY A 204 -26.33 -7.37 8.55
CA GLY A 204 -26.95 -8.40 9.38
C GLY A 204 -26.93 -9.74 8.66
N LEU A 205 -26.73 -10.82 9.42
CA LEU A 205 -27.15 -12.17 9.06
C LEU A 205 -28.68 -12.14 8.84
N ARG A 206 -29.13 -11.74 7.66
CA ARG A 206 -30.55 -11.92 7.26
C ARG A 206 -30.78 -13.42 7.17
N SER A 207 -31.92 -13.89 7.71
CA SER A 207 -32.34 -15.27 7.53
C SER A 207 -32.42 -15.57 6.02
N PHE A 208 -31.68 -16.57 5.57
CA PHE A 208 -31.67 -16.96 4.17
C PHE A 208 -33.06 -17.49 3.79
N LYS A 209 -33.80 -16.73 2.98
CA LYS A 209 -35.08 -17.16 2.42
C LYS A 209 -34.83 -17.69 1.01
N LYS A 210 -35.05 -18.99 0.81
CA LYS A 210 -34.92 -19.63 -0.50
C LYS A 210 -35.84 -18.95 -1.52
N THR A 211 -35.29 -18.59 -2.67
CA THR A 211 -35.97 -17.92 -3.77
C THR A 211 -36.16 -18.86 -4.97
N ILE A 212 -36.89 -18.39 -5.99
CA ILE A 212 -36.99 -19.09 -7.28
C ILE A 212 -35.62 -19.19 -7.98
N ILE A 213 -34.71 -18.24 -7.73
CA ILE A 213 -33.33 -18.27 -8.24
C ILE A 213 -32.58 -19.46 -7.62
N ASP A 214 -32.70 -19.68 -6.32
CA ASP A 214 -32.08 -20.83 -5.64
C ASP A 214 -32.67 -22.16 -6.11
N SER A 215 -33.95 -22.15 -6.49
CA SER A 215 -34.64 -23.32 -7.04
C SER A 215 -34.12 -23.67 -8.44
N LEU A 216 -33.90 -22.67 -9.31
CA LEU A 216 -33.25 -22.85 -10.61
C LEU A 216 -31.83 -23.42 -10.45
N VAL A 217 -31.01 -22.84 -9.57
CA VAL A 217 -29.63 -23.30 -9.34
C VAL A 217 -29.62 -24.72 -8.79
N SER A 218 -30.42 -25.01 -7.75
CA SER A 218 -30.51 -26.36 -7.17
C SER A 218 -30.94 -27.40 -8.22
N TYR A 219 -31.88 -27.05 -9.09
CA TYR A 219 -32.35 -27.91 -10.16
C TYR A 219 -31.25 -28.21 -11.17
N TYR A 220 -30.54 -27.17 -11.62
CA TYR A 220 -29.39 -27.31 -12.52
C TYR A 220 -28.29 -28.18 -11.92
N GLU A 221 -27.90 -27.94 -10.67
CA GLU A 221 -26.85 -28.70 -9.99
C GLU A 221 -27.20 -30.19 -9.85
N THR A 222 -28.46 -30.49 -9.59
CA THR A 222 -28.98 -31.86 -9.52
C THR A 222 -28.98 -32.53 -10.88
N LYS A 223 -29.47 -31.84 -11.93
CA LYS A 223 -29.57 -32.40 -13.29
C LYS A 223 -28.22 -32.62 -13.97
N THR A 224 -27.17 -31.98 -13.48
CA THR A 224 -25.83 -32.03 -14.08
C THR A 224 -24.82 -32.73 -13.19
N ASP A 225 -25.28 -33.41 -12.14
CA ASP A 225 -24.48 -34.18 -11.19
C ASP A 225 -23.30 -33.38 -10.64
N LYS A 226 -23.57 -32.19 -10.09
CA LYS A 226 -22.52 -31.36 -9.46
C LYS A 226 -21.77 -32.20 -8.41
N PRO A 227 -20.43 -32.27 -8.48
CA PRO A 227 -19.67 -33.09 -7.54
C PRO A 227 -19.93 -32.68 -6.08
N SER A 228 -20.36 -33.63 -5.26
CA SER A 228 -20.68 -33.42 -3.85
C SER A 228 -19.43 -33.09 -3.02
N TYR A 229 -19.63 -32.34 -1.93
CA TYR A 229 -18.54 -32.06 -0.99
C TYR A 229 -18.22 -33.31 -0.16
N ARG A 230 -16.94 -33.64 -0.04
CA ARG A 230 -16.43 -34.73 0.82
C ARG A 230 -15.45 -34.13 1.82
N LYS A 231 -15.72 -34.32 3.12
CA LYS A 231 -14.93 -33.70 4.21
C LYS A 231 -13.44 -34.07 4.17
N GLU A 232 -13.11 -35.25 3.67
CA GLU A 232 -11.73 -35.77 3.59
C GLU A 232 -10.97 -35.31 2.35
N GLN A 233 -11.63 -34.64 1.41
CA GLN A 233 -11.01 -34.23 0.14
C GLN A 233 -10.17 -32.96 0.34
N GLY A 234 -8.90 -33.03 -0.06
CA GLY A 234 -8.02 -31.85 -0.08
C GLY A 234 -8.53 -30.75 -1.01
N PHE A 235 -8.29 -29.48 -0.64
CA PHE A 235 -8.77 -28.29 -1.36
C PHE A 235 -8.42 -28.30 -2.87
N ILE A 236 -7.19 -28.70 -3.22
CA ILE A 236 -6.72 -28.74 -4.61
C ILE A 236 -7.52 -29.76 -5.44
N ALA A 237 -7.75 -30.95 -4.89
CA ALA A 237 -8.52 -32.00 -5.56
C ALA A 237 -9.98 -31.57 -5.76
N ARG A 238 -10.59 -30.99 -4.71
CA ARG A 238 -11.96 -30.43 -4.77
C ARG A 238 -12.09 -29.36 -5.85
N LYS A 239 -11.14 -28.42 -5.88
CA LYS A 239 -11.11 -27.34 -6.86
C LYS A 239 -11.03 -27.89 -8.27
N LYS A 240 -10.15 -28.87 -8.53
CA LYS A 240 -10.00 -29.50 -9.85
C LYS A 240 -11.29 -30.18 -10.33
N GLU A 241 -12.02 -30.87 -9.46
CA GLU A 241 -13.32 -31.47 -9.79
C GLU A 241 -14.39 -30.43 -10.12
N LEU A 242 -14.49 -29.39 -9.29
CA LEU A 242 -15.42 -28.28 -9.53
C LEU A 242 -15.10 -27.54 -10.81
N ASP A 243 -13.82 -27.25 -11.08
CA ASP A 243 -13.37 -26.58 -12.30
C ASP A 243 -13.71 -27.43 -13.54
N LYS A 244 -13.55 -28.75 -13.46
CA LYS A 244 -13.95 -29.67 -14.53
C LYS A 244 -15.46 -29.65 -14.77
N TRP A 245 -16.28 -29.67 -13.73
CA TRP A 245 -17.74 -29.57 -13.86
C TRP A 245 -18.17 -28.21 -14.43
N GLN A 246 -17.63 -27.11 -13.87
CA GLN A 246 -17.88 -25.74 -14.35
C GLN A 246 -17.47 -25.53 -15.81
N SER A 247 -16.39 -26.16 -16.28
CA SER A 247 -15.95 -26.08 -17.68
C SER A 247 -17.01 -26.58 -18.69
N LYS A 248 -17.93 -27.45 -18.24
CA LYS A 248 -19.03 -27.99 -19.04
C LYS A 248 -20.33 -27.20 -18.91
N LYS A 249 -20.35 -26.12 -18.11
CA LYS A 249 -21.57 -25.39 -17.74
C LYS A 249 -22.41 -25.02 -18.95
N LYS A 250 -21.79 -24.44 -19.98
CA LYS A 250 -22.43 -24.04 -21.25
C LYS A 250 -23.09 -25.21 -21.97
N LEU A 251 -22.39 -26.34 -22.11
CA LEU A 251 -22.93 -27.53 -22.78
C LEU A 251 -24.17 -28.06 -22.06
N PHE A 252 -24.11 -28.10 -20.72
CA PHE A 252 -25.24 -28.55 -19.91
C PHE A 252 -26.43 -27.60 -19.99
N SER A 253 -26.21 -26.29 -19.86
CA SER A 253 -27.28 -25.30 -19.90
C SER A 253 -27.94 -25.24 -21.28
N ASP A 254 -27.16 -25.34 -22.36
CA ASP A 254 -27.67 -25.37 -23.74
C ASP A 254 -28.55 -26.61 -23.97
N SER A 255 -28.11 -27.78 -23.49
CA SER A 255 -28.88 -29.02 -23.58
C SER A 255 -30.19 -28.91 -22.79
N LEU A 256 -30.11 -28.55 -21.50
CA LEU A 256 -31.28 -28.43 -20.63
C LEU A 256 -32.30 -27.41 -21.17
N TYR A 257 -31.84 -26.28 -21.69
CA TYR A 257 -32.74 -25.28 -22.26
C TYR A 257 -33.54 -25.79 -23.47
N ARG A 258 -32.96 -26.69 -24.27
CA ARG A 258 -33.60 -27.28 -25.45
C ARG A 258 -34.55 -28.42 -25.09
N THR A 259 -34.19 -29.26 -24.12
CA THR A 259 -34.88 -30.54 -23.88
C THR A 259 -35.71 -30.58 -22.59
N ASP A 260 -35.41 -29.73 -21.61
CA ASP A 260 -36.04 -29.76 -20.28
C ASP A 260 -36.98 -28.55 -20.08
N LYS A 261 -38.29 -28.82 -20.17
CA LYS A 261 -39.34 -27.80 -20.01
C LYS A 261 -39.33 -27.16 -18.62
N LEU A 262 -38.97 -27.91 -17.58
CA LEU A 262 -38.96 -27.40 -16.21
C LEU A 262 -37.78 -26.46 -15.98
N PHE A 263 -36.58 -26.81 -16.47
CA PHE A 263 -35.44 -25.88 -16.44
C PHE A 263 -35.75 -24.57 -17.16
N LYS A 264 -36.35 -24.65 -18.36
CA LYS A 264 -36.72 -23.46 -19.13
C LYS A 264 -37.75 -22.59 -18.40
N LYS A 265 -38.77 -23.21 -17.78
CA LYS A 265 -39.76 -22.50 -16.96
C LYS A 265 -39.10 -21.80 -15.76
N LEU A 266 -38.29 -22.53 -14.99
CA LEU A 266 -37.58 -21.98 -13.83
C LEU A 266 -36.64 -20.83 -14.22
N LEU A 267 -35.96 -20.91 -15.36
CA LEU A 267 -35.08 -19.85 -15.85
C LEU A 267 -35.87 -18.56 -16.14
N ILE A 268 -37.02 -18.68 -16.81
CA ILE A 268 -37.86 -17.52 -17.14
C ILE A 268 -38.46 -16.91 -15.87
N GLU A 269 -38.99 -17.73 -14.96
CA GLU A 269 -39.56 -17.25 -13.68
C GLU A 269 -38.50 -16.61 -12.78
N ALA A 270 -37.31 -17.21 -12.68
CA ALA A 270 -36.20 -16.64 -11.92
C ALA A 270 -35.71 -15.31 -12.50
N LEU A 271 -35.67 -15.19 -13.83
CA LEU A 271 -35.30 -13.96 -14.50
C LEU A 271 -36.33 -12.84 -14.24
N SER A 272 -37.62 -13.13 -14.38
CA SER A 272 -38.68 -12.15 -14.06
C SER A 272 -38.62 -11.71 -12.60
N TYR A 273 -38.47 -12.66 -11.67
CA TYR A 273 -38.32 -12.37 -10.24
C TYR A 273 -37.11 -11.47 -9.96
N ALA A 274 -35.96 -11.78 -10.56
CA ALA A 274 -34.73 -11.03 -10.40
C ALA A 274 -34.84 -9.57 -10.89
N GLU A 275 -35.50 -9.37 -12.03
CA GLU A 275 -35.71 -8.03 -12.61
C GLU A 275 -36.69 -7.18 -11.81
N GLU A 276 -37.75 -7.79 -11.28
CA GLU A 276 -38.73 -7.14 -10.41
C GLU A 276 -38.11 -6.74 -9.06
N ASN A 277 -37.38 -7.66 -8.43
CA ASN A 277 -36.85 -7.51 -7.08
C ASN A 277 -35.43 -6.91 -7.03
N LYS A 278 -34.80 -6.64 -8.18
CA LYS A 278 -33.43 -6.10 -8.30
C LYS A 278 -32.38 -6.94 -7.57
N VAL A 279 -32.50 -8.27 -7.69
CA VAL A 279 -31.59 -9.26 -7.11
C VAL A 279 -31.01 -10.15 -8.21
N SER A 280 -29.84 -10.73 -7.99
CA SER A 280 -29.19 -11.61 -8.97
C SER A 280 -28.18 -12.54 -8.29
N ASN A 281 -27.77 -13.60 -9.00
CA ASN A 281 -26.60 -14.40 -8.67
C ASN A 281 -25.82 -14.79 -9.94
N GLY A 282 -24.60 -15.31 -9.76
CA GLY A 282 -23.70 -15.64 -10.87
C GLY A 282 -24.27 -16.66 -11.87
N ASP A 283 -25.07 -17.62 -11.41
CA ASP A 283 -25.65 -18.65 -12.28
C ASP A 283 -26.76 -18.11 -13.16
N LEU A 284 -27.69 -17.32 -12.60
CA LEU A 284 -28.76 -16.68 -13.35
C LEU A 284 -28.19 -15.70 -14.39
N GLU A 285 -27.15 -14.94 -14.04
CA GLU A 285 -26.44 -14.05 -14.96
C GLU A 285 -25.87 -14.82 -16.16
N ASP A 286 -25.19 -15.93 -15.91
CA ASP A 286 -24.58 -16.76 -16.95
C ASP A 286 -25.63 -17.40 -17.86
N PHE A 287 -26.69 -17.99 -17.27
CA PHE A 287 -27.78 -18.61 -18.05
C PHE A 287 -28.51 -17.56 -18.89
N THR A 288 -28.79 -16.39 -18.33
CA THR A 288 -29.44 -15.29 -19.06
C THR A 288 -28.56 -14.82 -20.21
N SER A 289 -27.26 -14.66 -19.99
CA SER A 289 -26.32 -14.22 -21.03
C SER A 289 -26.25 -15.21 -22.21
N GLN A 290 -26.19 -16.50 -21.90
CA GLN A 290 -25.98 -17.56 -22.88
C GLN A 290 -27.27 -17.94 -23.63
N LEU A 291 -28.40 -17.99 -22.92
CA LEU A 291 -29.64 -18.60 -23.42
C LEU A 291 -30.75 -17.60 -23.74
N ILE A 292 -30.71 -16.40 -23.17
CA ILE A 292 -31.83 -15.44 -23.25
C ILE A 292 -31.41 -14.12 -23.90
N SER A 293 -30.60 -13.32 -23.22
CA SER A 293 -30.20 -11.99 -23.67
C SER A 293 -28.99 -11.46 -22.90
N LYS A 294 -27.96 -11.04 -23.64
CA LYS A 294 -26.77 -10.38 -23.08
C LYS A 294 -27.10 -9.03 -22.42
N ASN A 295 -28.06 -8.27 -22.97
CA ASN A 295 -28.51 -7.00 -22.39
C ASN A 295 -29.12 -7.22 -21.01
N ARG A 296 -30.03 -8.19 -20.88
CA ARG A 296 -30.67 -8.51 -19.59
C ARG A 296 -29.64 -9.03 -18.58
N ALA A 297 -28.71 -9.88 -19.03
CA ALA A 297 -27.62 -10.36 -18.18
C ALA A 297 -26.71 -9.24 -17.67
N LEU A 298 -26.41 -8.24 -18.52
CA LEU A 298 -25.65 -7.05 -18.12
C LEU A 298 -26.39 -6.27 -17.02
N GLU A 299 -27.70 -6.07 -17.14
CA GLU A 299 -28.46 -5.37 -16.09
C GLU A 299 -28.49 -6.16 -14.78
N LEU A 300 -28.64 -7.49 -14.85
CA LEU A 300 -28.62 -8.37 -13.66
C LEU A 300 -27.28 -8.31 -12.89
N ILE A 301 -26.15 -8.49 -13.58
CA ILE A 301 -24.83 -8.50 -12.93
C ILE A 301 -24.52 -7.14 -12.27
N ARG A 302 -25.10 -6.04 -12.79
CA ARG A 302 -24.94 -4.69 -12.25
C ARG A 302 -25.82 -4.44 -11.00
N GLN A 303 -26.75 -5.33 -10.65
CA GLN A 303 -27.52 -5.25 -9.39
C GLN A 303 -26.79 -5.85 -8.18
N ASN A 304 -25.84 -6.75 -8.43
CA ASN A 304 -25.23 -7.60 -7.40
C ASN A 304 -23.72 -7.33 -7.27
N GLN A 305 -23.33 -6.23 -6.62
CA GLN A 305 -21.91 -5.92 -6.45
C GLN A 305 -21.22 -6.93 -5.51
N GLN A 306 -20.22 -7.67 -6.02
CA GLN A 306 -19.41 -8.55 -5.20
C GLN A 306 -18.38 -7.75 -4.40
N VAL A 307 -18.31 -8.01 -3.08
CA VAL A 307 -17.30 -7.43 -2.18
C VAL A 307 -16.34 -8.53 -1.74
N GLY A 308 -15.04 -8.31 -1.97
CA GLY A 308 -14.03 -9.30 -1.62
C GLY A 308 -13.80 -9.39 -0.12
N SER A 309 -13.70 -10.61 0.42
CA SER A 309 -13.53 -10.83 1.87
C SER A 309 -12.11 -10.54 2.36
N CYS A 310 -11.10 -10.68 1.49
CA CYS A 310 -9.70 -10.39 1.78
C CYS A 310 -8.97 -9.80 0.56
N SER A 311 -7.71 -9.39 0.74
CA SER A 311 -6.92 -8.74 -0.32
C SER A 311 -6.64 -9.66 -1.51
N PHE A 312 -6.55 -10.97 -1.29
CA PHE A 312 -6.31 -11.99 -2.32
C PHE A 312 -7.58 -12.44 -3.05
N ASP A 313 -8.76 -11.99 -2.62
CA ASP A 313 -10.02 -12.33 -3.26
C ASP A 313 -10.12 -11.65 -4.65
N ASN A 314 -10.21 -12.49 -5.69
CA ASN A 314 -10.30 -12.06 -7.08
C ASN A 314 -11.75 -11.97 -7.59
N GLY A 315 -12.74 -12.39 -6.81
CA GLY A 315 -14.16 -12.35 -7.18
C GLY A 315 -14.61 -11.01 -7.75
N PRO A 316 -14.40 -9.87 -7.04
CA PRO A 316 -14.79 -8.55 -7.54
C PRO A 316 -14.14 -8.16 -8.87
N ILE A 317 -12.87 -8.53 -9.10
CA ILE A 317 -12.19 -8.28 -10.39
C ILE A 317 -12.75 -9.18 -11.49
N ILE A 318 -13.03 -10.45 -11.18
CA ILE A 318 -13.62 -11.38 -12.15
C ILE A 318 -15.00 -10.87 -12.57
N GLN A 319 -15.80 -10.38 -11.63
CA GLN A 319 -17.07 -9.73 -11.93
C GLN A 319 -16.90 -8.52 -12.84
N GLN A 320 -15.98 -7.59 -12.54
CA GLN A 320 -15.76 -6.43 -13.40
C GLN A 320 -15.35 -6.80 -14.83
N LYS A 321 -14.54 -7.86 -15.00
CA LYS A 321 -14.22 -8.38 -16.34
C LYS A 321 -15.45 -8.91 -17.06
N ARG A 322 -16.33 -9.65 -16.37
CA ARG A 322 -17.60 -10.15 -16.94
C ARG A 322 -18.49 -8.97 -17.36
N ILE A 323 -18.58 -7.92 -16.53
CA ILE A 323 -19.32 -6.69 -16.86
C ILE A 323 -18.72 -6.02 -18.09
N ALA A 324 -17.40 -5.80 -18.14
CA ALA A 324 -16.74 -5.21 -19.29
C ALA A 324 -16.99 -6.03 -20.57
N ALA A 325 -16.84 -7.36 -20.52
CA ALA A 325 -17.09 -8.22 -21.67
C ALA A 325 -18.55 -8.18 -22.15
N LEU A 326 -19.52 -8.21 -21.24
CA LEU A 326 -20.93 -8.08 -21.59
C LEU A 326 -21.25 -6.70 -22.17
N ALA A 327 -20.76 -5.63 -21.54
CA ALA A 327 -20.97 -4.26 -21.99
C ALA A 327 -20.34 -3.98 -23.36
N ALA A 328 -19.20 -4.59 -23.69
CA ALA A 328 -18.63 -4.56 -25.02
C ALA A 328 -19.57 -5.20 -26.05
N GLN A 329 -20.05 -6.41 -25.76
CA GLN A 329 -20.94 -7.18 -26.64
C GLN A 329 -22.30 -6.52 -26.85
N THR A 330 -22.77 -5.76 -25.86
CA THR A 330 -24.04 -5.03 -25.89
C THR A 330 -23.88 -3.57 -26.31
N GLN A 331 -22.65 -3.13 -26.63
CA GLN A 331 -22.32 -1.76 -27.03
C GLN A 331 -22.66 -0.69 -25.98
N ASN A 332 -22.69 -1.07 -24.69
CA ASN A 332 -22.85 -0.13 -23.59
C ASN A 332 -21.49 0.50 -23.24
N TRP A 333 -21.09 1.51 -24.01
CA TRP A 333 -19.74 2.10 -23.96
C TRP A 333 -19.31 2.56 -22.56
N GLY A 334 -20.12 3.38 -21.89
CA GLY A 334 -19.75 3.96 -20.59
C GLY A 334 -19.53 2.89 -19.52
N VAL A 335 -20.35 1.83 -19.50
CA VAL A 335 -20.16 0.70 -18.58
C VAL A 335 -18.92 -0.10 -18.98
N PHE A 336 -18.73 -0.35 -20.27
CA PHE A 336 -17.58 -1.08 -20.80
C PHE A 336 -16.25 -0.43 -20.41
N ILE A 337 -16.03 0.83 -20.80
CA ILE A 337 -14.74 1.51 -20.62
C ILE A 337 -14.42 1.68 -19.13
N LYS A 338 -15.42 2.05 -18.32
CA LYS A 338 -15.24 2.23 -16.87
C LYS A 338 -14.95 0.91 -16.15
N SER A 339 -15.64 -0.19 -16.51
CA SER A 339 -15.35 -1.50 -15.94
C SER A 339 -13.96 -2.01 -16.36
N LEU A 340 -13.55 -1.80 -17.61
CA LEU A 340 -12.21 -2.20 -18.08
C LEU A 340 -11.10 -1.40 -17.37
N LEU A 341 -11.27 -0.08 -17.22
CA LEU A 341 -10.35 0.75 -16.44
C LEU A 341 -10.34 0.37 -14.96
N ASN A 342 -11.48 -0.02 -14.37
CA ASN A 342 -11.52 -0.53 -13.00
C ASN A 342 -10.77 -1.87 -12.85
N VAL A 343 -10.81 -2.74 -13.85
CA VAL A 343 -9.99 -3.96 -13.89
C VAL A 343 -8.51 -3.59 -13.95
N MET A 344 -8.13 -2.63 -14.80
CA MET A 344 -6.75 -2.16 -14.94
C MET A 344 -6.23 -1.57 -13.62
N ASN A 345 -7.02 -0.71 -13.00
CA ASN A 345 -6.68 0.01 -11.78
C ASN A 345 -6.86 -0.83 -10.49
N ASP A 346 -7.42 -2.04 -10.57
CA ASP A 346 -7.87 -2.82 -9.40
C ASP A 346 -8.82 -2.00 -8.49
N ASN A 347 -9.64 -1.15 -9.11
CA ASN A 347 -10.60 -0.29 -8.44
C ASN A 347 -11.91 -1.05 -8.20
N VAL A 348 -11.89 -1.94 -7.21
CA VAL A 348 -13.02 -2.80 -6.82
C VAL A 348 -13.14 -2.88 -5.30
N SER A 349 -14.33 -3.26 -4.81
CA SER A 349 -14.63 -3.28 -3.38
C SER A 349 -14.07 -4.52 -2.67
N ARG A 350 -13.31 -4.32 -1.58
CA ARG A 350 -12.82 -5.36 -0.67
C ARG A 350 -12.83 -4.88 0.78
N ASN A 351 -13.02 -5.80 1.71
CA ASN A 351 -13.00 -5.52 3.16
C ASN A 351 -11.58 -5.23 3.67
N ALA A 352 -10.59 -5.94 3.12
CA ALA A 352 -9.17 -5.70 3.39
C ALA A 352 -8.43 -5.68 2.06
N ASN A 353 -7.52 -4.71 1.90
CA ASN A 353 -6.72 -4.58 0.68
C ASN A 353 -5.25 -4.36 1.04
N SER A 354 -4.35 -5.05 0.35
CA SER A 354 -2.91 -5.00 0.59
C SER A 354 -2.21 -4.67 -0.72
N ASN A 355 -1.19 -3.81 -0.66
CA ASN A 355 -0.43 -3.39 -1.84
C ASN A 355 0.24 -4.58 -2.56
N ILE A 356 0.66 -5.61 -1.82
CA ILE A 356 1.26 -6.84 -2.38
C ILE A 356 0.29 -7.54 -3.35
N ALA A 357 -0.94 -7.83 -2.88
CA ALA A 357 -1.96 -8.49 -3.70
C ALA A 357 -2.33 -7.63 -4.92
N SER A 358 -2.51 -6.32 -4.73
CA SER A 358 -2.81 -5.38 -5.82
C SER A 358 -1.69 -5.36 -6.87
N ASN A 359 -0.43 -5.24 -6.46
CA ASN A 359 0.72 -5.19 -7.37
C ASN A 359 0.93 -6.49 -8.14
N ALA A 360 0.48 -7.65 -7.63
CA ALA A 360 0.55 -8.92 -8.36
C ALA A 360 -0.42 -8.98 -9.56
N ARG A 361 -1.56 -8.28 -9.50
CA ARG A 361 -2.62 -8.38 -10.52
C ARG A 361 -2.25 -7.70 -11.84
N LYS A 362 -2.63 -8.31 -12.96
CA LYS A 362 -2.38 -7.81 -14.33
C LYS A 362 -3.23 -6.55 -14.61
N THR A 363 -2.77 -5.70 -15.53
CA THR A 363 -3.45 -4.44 -15.93
C THR A 363 -4.40 -4.62 -17.11
N TYR A 364 -4.28 -5.69 -17.90
CA TYR A 364 -5.12 -5.91 -19.10
C TYR A 364 -5.03 -4.77 -20.13
N ILE A 365 -3.96 -3.97 -20.11
CA ILE A 365 -3.79 -2.82 -21.00
C ILE A 365 -3.84 -3.18 -22.48
N ASN A 366 -3.36 -4.36 -22.84
CA ASN A 366 -3.41 -4.87 -24.22
C ASN A 366 -4.85 -5.03 -24.76
N GLU A 367 -5.87 -5.12 -23.90
CA GLU A 367 -7.26 -5.11 -24.35
C GLU A 367 -7.67 -3.72 -24.84
N LEU A 368 -7.25 -2.65 -24.16
CA LEU A 368 -7.47 -1.28 -24.64
C LEU A 368 -6.67 -0.99 -25.92
N ALA A 369 -5.45 -1.53 -26.03
CA ALA A 369 -4.59 -1.38 -27.20
C ALA A 369 -5.17 -1.95 -28.51
N LYS A 370 -6.23 -2.77 -28.44
CA LYS A 370 -6.96 -3.28 -29.61
C LYS A 370 -7.93 -2.26 -30.21
N LEU A 371 -8.25 -1.20 -29.48
CA LEU A 371 -9.23 -0.19 -29.87
C LEU A 371 -8.51 1.03 -30.47
N ASN A 372 -9.19 1.75 -31.36
CA ASN A 372 -8.67 2.98 -31.97
C ASN A 372 -8.85 4.19 -31.03
N LEU A 373 -8.26 4.12 -29.83
CA LEU A 373 -8.27 5.17 -28.82
C LEU A 373 -6.88 5.79 -28.68
N ASP A 374 -6.84 7.06 -28.26
CA ASP A 374 -5.63 7.65 -27.70
C ASP A 374 -5.47 7.20 -26.22
N ILE A 375 -4.89 6.02 -26.06
CA ILE A 375 -4.68 5.40 -24.74
C ILE A 375 -3.79 6.27 -23.87
N ASP A 376 -2.79 6.94 -24.46
CA ASP A 376 -1.85 7.74 -23.71
C ASP A 376 -2.56 8.92 -23.03
N LYS A 377 -3.48 9.61 -23.74
CA LYS A 377 -4.33 10.66 -23.15
C LYS A 377 -5.22 10.15 -22.02
N ILE A 378 -5.82 8.96 -22.15
CA ILE A 378 -6.68 8.36 -21.09
C ILE A 378 -5.85 8.03 -19.85
N LEU A 379 -4.72 7.33 -20.05
CA LEU A 379 -3.88 6.86 -18.95
C LEU A 379 -3.25 8.02 -18.18
N LEU A 380 -2.74 9.03 -18.89
CA LEU A 380 -2.07 10.18 -18.28
C LEU A 380 -3.07 11.22 -17.77
N GLY A 381 -4.16 11.45 -18.51
CA GLY A 381 -5.27 12.31 -18.09
C GLY A 381 -5.89 11.85 -16.78
N SER A 382 -6.23 10.55 -16.68
CA SER A 382 -6.74 9.96 -15.42
C SER A 382 -5.72 9.91 -14.28
N ASN A 383 -4.42 10.09 -14.55
CA ASN A 383 -3.39 10.13 -13.51
C ASN A 383 -3.19 11.54 -12.93
N LEU A 384 -3.60 12.61 -13.63
CA LEU A 384 -3.52 13.98 -13.15
C LEU A 384 -4.46 14.18 -11.95
N ARG A 385 -3.99 14.98 -10.98
CA ARG A 385 -4.76 15.31 -9.78
C ARG A 385 -5.27 16.73 -9.88
N ILE A 386 -6.59 16.85 -9.88
CA ILE A 386 -7.29 18.12 -10.06
C ILE A 386 -8.30 18.35 -8.95
N GLN A 387 -8.65 19.62 -8.78
CA GLN A 387 -9.77 20.02 -7.96
C GLN A 387 -11.09 19.66 -8.68
N ASP A 388 -11.78 18.65 -8.16
CA ASP A 388 -13.09 18.19 -8.66
C ASP A 388 -14.19 19.16 -8.17
N THR A 389 -14.34 20.30 -8.85
CA THR A 389 -15.36 21.31 -8.52
C THR A 389 -16.41 21.54 -9.59
N ILE A 390 -16.27 20.96 -10.79
CA ILE A 390 -17.15 21.25 -11.93
C ILE A 390 -17.73 19.97 -12.54
N GLN A 391 -16.91 18.93 -12.73
CA GLN A 391 -17.33 17.65 -13.34
C GLN A 391 -16.61 16.49 -12.65
N LYS A 392 -17.35 15.39 -12.45
CA LYS A 392 -16.77 14.12 -11.98
C LYS A 392 -15.63 13.74 -12.92
N HIS A 393 -14.49 13.31 -12.39
CA HIS A 393 -13.35 12.83 -13.19
C HIS A 393 -13.04 11.36 -12.87
N TYR A 394 -12.55 10.59 -13.84
CA TYR A 394 -12.06 9.23 -13.58
C TYR A 394 -10.60 9.25 -13.17
N PHE A 395 -10.32 9.00 -11.89
CA PHE A 395 -8.96 8.93 -11.36
C PHE A 395 -8.39 7.51 -11.40
N SER A 396 -7.22 7.36 -12.02
CA SER A 396 -6.42 6.13 -12.02
C SER A 396 -5.39 6.11 -10.88
N ASP A 397 -4.86 4.92 -10.60
CA ASP A 397 -3.77 4.70 -9.65
C ASP A 397 -2.41 4.77 -10.38
N GLY A 398 -1.49 5.61 -9.88
CA GLY A 398 -0.19 5.82 -10.53
C GLY A 398 0.67 4.57 -10.63
N SER A 399 0.61 3.65 -9.65
CA SER A 399 1.31 2.36 -9.72
C SER A 399 0.73 1.47 -10.83
N LYS A 400 -0.58 1.52 -11.06
CA LYS A 400 -1.24 0.76 -12.13
C LYS A 400 -0.96 1.32 -13.51
N ILE A 401 -0.96 2.65 -13.67
CA ILE A 401 -0.52 3.32 -14.89
C ILE A 401 0.93 2.95 -15.21
N ALA A 402 1.82 3.07 -14.22
CA ALA A 402 3.21 2.70 -14.35
C ALA A 402 3.39 1.23 -14.77
N LYS A 403 2.64 0.31 -14.15
CA LYS A 403 2.65 -1.10 -14.52
C LYS A 403 2.11 -1.34 -15.93
N ALA A 404 1.11 -0.56 -16.37
CA ALA A 404 0.56 -0.67 -17.71
C ALA A 404 1.65 -0.32 -18.74
N TYR A 405 2.30 0.84 -18.61
CA TYR A 405 3.39 1.24 -19.49
C TYR A 405 4.59 0.28 -19.46
N ALA A 406 4.96 -0.26 -18.30
CA ALA A 406 6.03 -1.25 -18.19
C ALA A 406 5.72 -2.58 -18.92
N ASN A 407 4.46 -2.85 -19.25
CA ASN A 407 4.03 -4.03 -20.01
C ASN A 407 3.68 -3.73 -21.47
N LEU A 408 3.62 -2.46 -21.87
CA LEU A 408 3.46 -2.05 -23.27
C LEU A 408 4.78 -2.16 -24.03
N ASP A 409 4.74 -1.89 -25.34
CA ASP A 409 5.92 -1.95 -26.19
C ASP A 409 6.94 -0.82 -25.87
N HIS A 410 8.10 -0.92 -26.50
CA HIS A 410 9.20 0.02 -26.29
C HIS A 410 8.85 1.46 -26.71
N LYS A 411 7.98 1.66 -27.70
CA LYS A 411 7.57 3.00 -28.15
C LYS A 411 6.72 3.69 -27.09
N ASN A 412 5.76 2.97 -26.50
CA ASN A 412 4.95 3.51 -25.40
C ASN A 412 5.80 3.77 -24.16
N GLN A 413 6.77 2.90 -23.86
CA GLN A 413 7.72 3.10 -22.76
C GLN A 413 8.54 4.39 -22.93
N GLN A 414 9.12 4.62 -24.11
CA GLN A 414 9.85 5.85 -24.40
C GLN A 414 8.97 7.10 -24.34
N TYR A 415 7.74 7.02 -24.86
CA TYR A 415 6.78 8.11 -24.78
C TYR A 415 6.47 8.46 -23.32
N PHE A 416 6.19 7.47 -22.48
CA PHE A 416 5.94 7.64 -21.06
C PHE A 416 7.13 8.30 -20.36
N GLU A 417 8.34 7.77 -20.54
CA GLU A 417 9.57 8.32 -19.93
C GLU A 417 9.79 9.80 -20.29
N LYS A 418 9.65 10.16 -21.58
CA LYS A 418 9.76 11.55 -22.04
C LYS A 418 8.65 12.43 -21.46
N THR A 419 7.44 11.91 -21.35
CA THR A 419 6.29 12.65 -20.84
C THR A 419 6.43 12.98 -19.36
N ILE A 420 6.90 12.03 -18.54
CA ILE A 420 7.22 12.28 -17.12
C ILE A 420 8.25 13.40 -16.97
N LEU A 421 9.33 13.35 -17.76
CA LEU A 421 10.36 14.38 -17.75
C LEU A 421 9.76 15.76 -18.07
N ASN A 422 8.92 15.84 -19.11
CA ASN A 422 8.27 17.09 -19.49
C ASN A 422 7.39 17.64 -18.35
N ILE A 423 6.57 16.80 -17.71
CA ILE A 423 5.69 17.20 -16.61
C ILE A 423 6.49 17.74 -15.42
N ILE A 424 7.56 17.04 -15.02
CA ILE A 424 8.36 17.44 -13.86
C ILE A 424 9.18 18.72 -14.16
N SER A 425 9.66 18.86 -15.39
CA SER A 425 10.43 20.02 -15.84
C SER A 425 9.57 21.26 -16.07
N ASP A 426 8.26 21.11 -16.30
CA ASP A 426 7.36 22.23 -16.54
C ASP A 426 7.21 23.08 -15.28
N LYS A 427 7.65 24.35 -15.35
CA LYS A 427 7.57 25.31 -14.22
C LYS A 427 6.14 25.71 -13.88
N SER A 428 5.20 25.53 -14.80
CA SER A 428 3.77 25.82 -14.62
C SER A 428 2.97 24.65 -14.05
N MET A 429 3.58 23.47 -13.92
CA MET A 429 2.96 22.34 -13.22
C MET A 429 3.11 22.48 -11.70
N ASP A 430 2.07 22.08 -10.97
CA ASP A 430 2.05 22.25 -9.52
C ASP A 430 2.90 21.20 -8.76
N PRO A 431 3.38 21.53 -7.54
CA PRO A 431 4.21 20.62 -6.75
C PRO A 431 3.61 19.23 -6.53
N PHE A 432 2.31 19.15 -6.23
CA PHE A 432 1.67 17.87 -5.95
C PHE A 432 1.62 16.96 -7.17
N ASN A 433 1.24 17.48 -8.34
CA ASN A 433 1.29 16.69 -9.58
C ASN A 433 2.73 16.30 -9.93
N LYS A 434 3.73 17.16 -9.71
CA LYS A 434 5.15 16.77 -9.89
C LYS A 434 5.56 15.61 -8.99
N LEU A 435 5.22 15.66 -7.70
CA LEU A 435 5.47 14.55 -6.77
C LEU A 435 4.74 13.27 -7.21
N HIS A 436 3.48 13.40 -7.62
CA HIS A 436 2.65 12.27 -8.06
C HIS A 436 3.24 11.57 -9.29
N PHE A 437 3.69 12.32 -10.30
CA PHE A 437 4.35 11.76 -11.48
C PHE A 437 5.77 11.25 -11.20
N TYR A 438 6.52 11.88 -10.29
CA TYR A 438 7.80 11.35 -9.81
C TYR A 438 7.62 9.97 -9.17
N ASN A 439 6.62 9.80 -8.30
CA ASN A 439 6.29 8.51 -7.68
C ASN A 439 5.78 7.49 -8.72
N THR A 440 4.97 7.92 -9.68
CA THR A 440 4.55 7.09 -10.83
C THR A 440 5.77 6.53 -11.58
N TYR A 441 6.81 7.35 -11.77
CA TYR A 441 8.03 6.91 -12.46
C TYR A 441 8.86 5.92 -11.64
N LYS A 442 8.92 6.08 -10.31
CA LYS A 442 9.51 5.08 -9.40
C LYS A 442 8.77 3.75 -9.49
N TYR A 443 7.44 3.75 -9.56
CA TYR A 443 6.68 2.51 -9.77
C TYR A 443 6.98 1.87 -11.13
N TYR A 444 7.15 2.67 -12.17
CA TYR A 444 7.49 2.16 -13.50
C TYR A 444 8.85 1.45 -13.47
N GLN A 445 9.85 2.09 -12.86
CA GLN A 445 11.17 1.49 -12.59
C GLN A 445 11.05 0.15 -11.83
N TYR A 446 10.16 0.08 -10.84
CA TYR A 446 9.91 -1.15 -10.08
C TYR A 446 9.37 -2.29 -10.97
N PHE A 447 8.41 -2.00 -11.86
CA PHE A 447 7.75 -3.00 -12.71
C PHE A 447 8.52 -3.40 -13.98
N LEU A 448 9.56 -2.66 -14.37
CA LEU A 448 10.42 -3.02 -15.48
C LEU A 448 11.08 -4.40 -15.25
N LYS A 449 11.00 -5.25 -16.28
CA LYS A 449 11.60 -6.60 -16.27
C LYS A 449 13.10 -6.56 -16.64
N ASP A 450 13.49 -5.64 -17.51
CA ASP A 450 14.88 -5.49 -17.94
C ASP A 450 15.71 -4.76 -16.87
N SER A 451 16.70 -5.46 -16.31
CA SER A 451 17.60 -4.92 -15.28
C SER A 451 18.47 -3.74 -15.74
N ARG A 452 18.88 -3.68 -17.02
CA ARG A 452 19.67 -2.58 -17.57
C ARG A 452 18.79 -1.35 -17.70
N LYS A 453 17.60 -1.51 -18.30
CA LYS A 453 16.63 -0.41 -18.41
C LYS A 453 16.22 0.11 -17.03
N LYS A 454 16.04 -0.79 -16.06
CA LYS A 454 15.74 -0.43 -14.66
C LYS A 454 16.81 0.48 -14.04
N LYS A 455 18.09 0.23 -14.31
CA LYS A 455 19.21 1.07 -13.86
C LYS A 455 19.28 2.40 -14.60
N GLU A 456 19.03 2.41 -15.91
CA GLU A 456 18.96 3.64 -16.71
C GLU A 456 17.85 4.58 -16.18
N VAL A 457 16.66 4.02 -15.96
CA VAL A 457 15.52 4.75 -15.39
C VAL A 457 15.83 5.24 -13.97
N GLU A 458 16.51 4.45 -13.14
CA GLU A 458 16.95 4.89 -11.81
C GLU A 458 17.85 6.13 -11.88
N ASN A 459 18.79 6.17 -12.82
CA ASN A 459 19.66 7.32 -13.02
C ASN A 459 18.88 8.54 -13.54
N ASN A 460 17.89 8.33 -14.40
CA ASN A 460 17.00 9.41 -14.85
C ASN A 460 16.16 9.96 -13.70
N ILE A 461 15.61 9.10 -12.83
CA ILE A 461 14.88 9.51 -11.62
C ILE A 461 15.77 10.38 -10.71
N LYS A 462 17.04 9.99 -10.50
CA LYS A 462 17.99 10.78 -9.70
C LYS A 462 18.20 12.19 -10.28
N LYS A 463 18.31 12.32 -11.61
CA LYS A 463 18.46 13.62 -12.28
C LYS A 463 17.22 14.52 -12.14
N LEU A 464 16.03 13.93 -12.00
CA LEU A 464 14.78 14.69 -11.85
C LEU A 464 14.66 15.38 -10.48
N ILE A 465 15.40 14.92 -9.46
CA ILE A 465 15.32 15.46 -8.10
C ILE A 465 15.60 16.97 -8.07
N SER A 466 16.57 17.44 -8.86
CA SER A 466 16.93 18.86 -8.92
C SER A 466 15.85 19.75 -9.56
N LEU A 467 14.86 19.16 -10.25
CA LEU A 467 13.75 19.86 -10.91
C LEU A 467 12.48 19.89 -10.04
N LEU A 468 12.47 19.15 -8.93
CA LEU A 468 11.36 19.15 -7.99
C LEU A 468 11.37 20.43 -7.13
N PRO A 469 10.19 20.91 -6.71
CA PRO A 469 10.07 21.98 -5.73
C PRO A 469 10.83 21.69 -4.42
N ASN A 470 11.27 22.74 -3.73
CA ASN A 470 12.17 22.63 -2.58
C ASN A 470 11.59 21.78 -1.43
N GLU A 471 10.30 21.92 -1.16
CA GLU A 471 9.54 21.17 -0.15
C GLU A 471 9.51 19.66 -0.42
N ILE A 472 9.71 19.24 -1.68
CA ILE A 472 9.85 17.83 -2.07
C ILE A 472 11.34 17.45 -2.13
N LYS A 473 12.14 18.24 -2.84
CA LYS A 473 13.56 17.99 -3.11
C LYS A 473 14.36 17.82 -1.82
N SER A 474 14.20 18.74 -0.86
CA SER A 474 14.94 18.73 0.40
C SER A 474 14.72 17.44 1.21
N ARG A 475 13.53 16.84 1.15
CA ARG A 475 13.20 15.58 1.83
C ARG A 475 13.75 14.33 1.11
N ILE A 476 13.91 14.40 -0.21
CA ILE A 476 14.55 13.33 -0.98
C ILE A 476 16.06 13.35 -0.75
N GLU A 477 16.67 14.54 -0.78
CA GLU A 477 18.11 14.71 -0.58
C GLU A 477 18.52 14.52 0.89
N ASN A 478 17.65 14.88 1.84
CA ASN A 478 17.80 14.59 3.26
C ASN A 478 16.66 13.70 3.77
N PRO A 479 16.80 12.36 3.68
CA PRO A 479 15.77 11.44 4.15
C PRO A 479 15.55 11.48 5.67
N ASN A 480 16.44 12.12 6.43
CA ASN A 480 16.36 12.25 7.89
C ASN A 480 15.80 13.62 8.33
N LYS A 481 15.29 14.44 7.40
CA LYS A 481 14.81 15.81 7.69
C LYS A 481 13.78 15.82 8.84
N GLN A 482 12.78 14.93 8.80
CA GLN A 482 11.75 14.87 9.84
C GLN A 482 12.34 14.50 11.20
N LEU A 483 13.36 13.62 11.27
CA LEU A 483 14.05 13.31 12.52
C LEU A 483 14.75 14.56 13.07
N TYR A 484 15.41 15.35 12.22
CA TYR A 484 16.03 16.61 12.62
C TYR A 484 15.02 17.66 13.09
N ASP A 485 13.87 17.76 12.43
CA ASP A 485 12.79 18.67 12.84
C ASP A 485 12.15 18.23 14.17
N LEU A 486 12.03 16.92 14.39
CA LEU A 486 11.53 16.34 15.64
C LEU A 486 12.52 16.54 16.80
N LEU A 487 13.81 16.33 16.55
CA LEU A 487 14.90 16.44 17.53
C LEU A 487 15.62 17.80 17.46
N TYR A 488 14.90 18.86 17.09
CA TYR A 488 15.51 20.18 16.85
C TYR A 488 16.31 20.71 18.06
N ARG A 489 15.92 20.37 19.29
CA ARG A 489 16.63 20.73 20.53
C ARG A 489 17.92 19.93 20.75
N GLU A 490 18.02 18.76 20.16
CA GLU A 490 19.16 17.83 20.27
C GLU A 490 19.97 17.72 18.99
N LYS A 491 19.74 18.62 18.03
CA LYS A 491 20.41 18.61 16.72
C LYS A 491 21.93 18.54 16.84
N ASN A 492 22.52 19.35 17.72
CA ASN A 492 23.97 19.37 17.94
C ASN A 492 24.51 18.03 18.48
N GLU A 493 23.71 17.32 19.27
CA GLU A 493 24.06 15.99 19.77
C GLU A 493 23.92 14.94 18.68
N LEU A 494 22.84 15.00 17.90
CA LEU A 494 22.61 14.12 16.75
C LEU A 494 23.71 14.29 15.68
N ASP A 495 24.21 15.51 15.49
CA ASP A 495 25.30 15.83 14.57
C ASP A 495 26.66 15.21 14.98
N LYS A 496 26.78 14.59 16.16
CA LYS A 496 27.96 13.79 16.53
C LYS A 496 27.95 12.40 15.88
N PHE A 497 26.85 12.01 15.22
CA PHE A 497 26.66 10.70 14.63
C PHE A 497 26.48 10.75 13.11
N GLU A 498 26.89 9.66 12.45
CA GLU A 498 26.43 9.34 11.10
C GLU A 498 25.14 8.53 11.20
N ILE A 499 24.05 9.06 10.64
CA ILE A 499 22.74 8.40 10.61
C ILE A 499 22.71 7.42 9.43
N LYS A 500 22.61 6.11 9.71
CA LYS A 500 22.51 5.07 8.66
C LYS A 500 21.09 4.92 8.13
N SER A 501 20.11 5.04 9.02
CA SER A 501 18.69 5.09 8.68
C SER A 501 17.91 5.74 9.82
N SER A 502 16.82 6.41 9.49
CA SER A 502 15.81 6.84 10.45
C SER A 502 14.42 6.52 9.94
N ILE A 503 13.50 6.22 10.85
CA ILE A 503 12.08 6.09 10.58
C ILE A 503 11.30 6.68 11.75
N ILE A 504 10.19 7.33 11.45
CA ILE A 504 9.20 7.74 12.44
C ILE A 504 7.98 6.88 12.13
N ALA A 505 7.39 6.22 13.12
CA ALA A 505 6.28 5.28 12.94
C ALA A 505 5.64 4.84 14.26
N TYR A 506 4.39 4.37 14.17
CA TYR A 506 3.86 3.46 15.16
C TYR A 506 4.55 2.11 15.03
N ILE A 507 5.12 1.60 16.12
CA ILE A 507 5.81 0.30 16.15
C ILE A 507 5.23 -0.55 17.26
N GLY A 508 4.79 -1.75 16.89
CA GLY A 508 4.45 -2.82 17.82
C GLY A 508 5.46 -3.96 17.71
N SER A 509 6.34 -4.12 18.69
CA SER A 509 7.41 -5.12 18.72
C SER A 509 7.40 -5.95 20.02
N TYR A 510 8.50 -6.64 20.32
CA TYR A 510 8.73 -7.28 21.63
C TYR A 510 9.37 -6.35 22.65
N SER A 511 9.88 -5.19 22.21
CA SER A 511 10.56 -4.20 23.03
C SER A 511 9.71 -2.95 23.29
N TYR A 512 8.76 -2.65 22.39
CA TYR A 512 8.03 -1.39 22.38
C TYR A 512 6.65 -1.52 21.71
N ASP A 513 5.69 -0.67 22.09
CA ASP A 513 4.36 -0.58 21.47
C ASP A 513 3.86 0.87 21.55
N GLY A 514 3.93 1.63 20.44
CA GLY A 514 3.53 3.04 20.41
C GLY A 514 4.11 3.84 19.24
N ASP A 515 3.84 5.14 19.20
CA ASP A 515 4.46 6.08 18.27
C ASP A 515 5.89 6.42 18.71
N CYS A 516 6.85 6.19 17.82
CA CYS A 516 8.27 6.36 18.11
C CYS A 516 9.05 6.84 16.88
N TRP A 517 10.27 7.30 17.15
CA TRP A 517 11.31 7.35 16.14
C TRP A 517 12.31 6.22 16.37
N GLN A 518 12.79 5.62 15.27
CA GLN A 518 13.93 4.74 15.28
C GLN A 518 15.04 5.32 14.45
N VAL A 519 16.27 5.09 14.90
CA VAL A 519 17.45 5.54 14.18
C VAL A 519 18.63 4.61 14.44
N GLU A 520 19.37 4.33 13.37
CA GLU A 520 20.65 3.65 13.43
C GLU A 520 21.77 4.71 13.41
N LEU A 521 22.50 4.84 14.52
CA LEU A 521 23.57 5.82 14.70
C LEU A 521 24.95 5.15 14.75
N VAL A 522 25.93 5.81 14.14
CA VAL A 522 27.35 5.45 14.24
C VAL A 522 28.13 6.67 14.72
N ASP A 523 29.05 6.50 15.67
CA ASP A 523 29.93 7.61 16.09
C ASP A 523 30.71 8.12 14.87
N LYS A 524 30.67 9.44 14.59
CA LYS A 524 31.43 10.04 13.48
C LYS A 524 32.94 9.77 13.67
N GLY A 525 33.60 9.37 12.59
CA GLY A 525 35.04 9.04 12.60
C GLY A 525 35.38 7.66 13.18
N SER A 526 34.39 6.84 13.57
CA SER A 526 34.62 5.45 13.97
C SER A 526 34.75 4.50 12.77
N ASN A 527 35.12 3.24 13.04
CA ASN A 527 35.17 2.18 12.03
C ASN A 527 33.79 1.68 11.56
N GLY A 528 32.70 2.17 12.17
CA GLY A 528 31.33 1.79 11.84
C GLY A 528 30.93 0.35 12.16
N LYS A 529 31.71 -0.38 12.98
CA LYS A 529 31.38 -1.75 13.42
C LYS A 529 30.32 -1.79 14.52
N ILE A 530 30.24 -0.75 15.36
CA ILE A 530 29.23 -0.61 16.41
C ILE A 530 28.17 0.39 15.93
N ILE A 531 26.92 -0.05 15.89
CA ILE A 531 25.75 0.74 15.52
C ILE A 531 24.82 0.79 16.72
N TYR A 532 24.30 1.97 17.04
CA TYR A 532 23.27 2.14 18.06
C TYR A 532 21.90 2.14 17.38
N ASP A 533 21.08 1.12 17.64
CA ASP A 533 19.74 0.94 17.10
C ASP A 533 18.73 1.45 18.15
N LEU A 534 18.37 2.72 18.02
CA LEU A 534 17.53 3.40 19.00
C LEU A 534 16.06 3.26 18.61
N THR A 535 15.19 3.01 19.60
CA THR A 535 13.72 3.08 19.48
C THR A 535 13.18 3.94 20.60
N MET A 536 12.65 5.11 20.27
CA MET A 536 12.39 6.15 21.27
C MET A 536 11.00 6.74 21.11
N ALA A 537 10.26 6.80 22.23
CA ALA A 537 8.90 7.32 22.26
C ALA A 537 8.81 8.78 21.80
N ILE A 538 7.70 9.09 21.14
CA ILE A 538 7.30 10.45 20.77
C ILE A 538 6.41 11.02 21.88
N GLY A 539 6.69 12.25 22.35
CA GLY A 539 5.74 13.01 23.18
C GLY A 539 5.95 13.04 24.70
N GLU A 540 7.09 12.59 25.22
CA GLU A 540 7.50 12.95 26.59
C GLU A 540 8.18 14.34 26.59
N GLU A 541 8.00 15.14 27.64
CA GLU A 541 8.58 16.50 27.80
C GLU A 541 10.12 16.56 27.69
N VAL A 542 10.78 15.40 27.62
CA VAL A 542 12.22 15.22 27.49
C VAL A 542 12.54 14.59 26.13
N THR A 543 13.35 15.30 25.37
CA THR A 543 13.92 14.84 24.11
C THR A 543 14.67 13.51 24.33
N PRO A 544 14.35 12.40 23.61
CA PRO A 544 14.77 11.08 24.04
C PRO A 544 16.24 10.73 23.82
N LEU A 545 16.99 11.48 22.99
CA LEU A 545 18.38 11.12 22.67
C LEU A 545 19.29 11.26 23.90
N LYS A 546 19.06 12.26 24.75
CA LYS A 546 19.83 12.50 25.98
C LYS A 546 19.85 11.28 26.91
N LYS A 547 18.72 10.60 27.08
CA LYS A 547 18.63 9.35 27.87
C LYS A 547 19.57 8.27 27.34
N PHE A 548 19.75 8.18 26.03
CA PHE A 548 20.72 7.28 25.43
C PHE A 548 22.16 7.78 25.62
N LEU A 549 22.42 9.07 25.43
CA LEU A 549 23.76 9.64 25.57
C LEU A 549 24.33 9.41 26.96
N ASP A 550 23.50 9.50 28.01
CA ASP A 550 23.91 9.25 29.40
C ASP A 550 24.33 7.79 29.65
N LYS A 551 23.95 6.86 28.77
CA LYS A 551 24.28 5.42 28.83
C LYS A 551 25.23 4.95 27.74
N LYS A 552 25.44 5.75 26.69
CA LYS A 552 26.17 5.35 25.48
C LYS A 552 27.56 4.81 25.79
N ASP A 553 28.34 5.53 26.62
CA ASP A 553 29.73 5.18 26.86
C ASP A 553 29.87 3.91 27.73
N GLU A 554 28.96 3.70 28.67
CA GLU A 554 28.83 2.45 29.43
C GLU A 554 28.54 1.27 28.49
N LEU A 555 27.51 1.39 27.64
CA LEU A 555 27.12 0.34 26.68
C LEU A 555 28.25 0.02 25.70
N LYS A 556 28.89 1.06 25.15
CA LYS A 556 30.02 0.91 24.23
C LYS A 556 31.20 0.23 24.90
N SER A 557 31.55 0.61 26.13
CA SER A 557 32.65 0.03 26.88
C SER A 557 32.44 -1.47 27.11
N ARG A 558 31.27 -1.86 27.60
CA ARG A 558 30.94 -3.28 27.86
C ARG A 558 31.04 -4.15 26.61
N VAL A 559 30.53 -3.66 25.48
CA VAL A 559 30.63 -4.39 24.21
C VAL A 559 32.05 -4.41 23.66
N SER A 560 32.78 -3.29 23.76
CA SER A 560 34.14 -3.16 23.20
C SER A 560 35.17 -3.98 23.97
N ASN A 561 34.97 -4.16 25.28
CA ASN A 561 35.89 -4.90 26.14
C ASN A 561 35.61 -6.40 26.17
N HIS A 562 34.41 -6.84 25.75
CA HIS A 562 34.05 -8.25 25.78
C HIS A 562 34.80 -9.06 24.71
N HIS A 563 35.72 -9.93 25.16
CA HIS A 563 36.62 -10.67 24.28
C HIS A 563 35.90 -11.47 23.19
N PHE A 564 34.96 -12.36 23.56
CA PHE A 564 34.23 -13.18 22.58
C PHE A 564 33.45 -12.35 21.55
N LEU A 565 32.80 -11.25 21.94
CA LEU A 565 32.14 -10.35 20.99
C LEU A 565 33.12 -9.72 20.01
N GLN A 566 34.32 -9.34 20.47
CA GLN A 566 35.37 -8.81 19.58
C GLN A 566 35.89 -9.88 18.62
N GLU A 567 36.03 -11.14 19.05
CA GLU A 567 36.38 -12.24 18.13
C GLU A 567 35.31 -12.41 17.04
N ILE A 568 34.03 -12.45 17.41
CA ILE A 568 32.92 -12.56 16.45
C ILE A 568 32.95 -11.38 15.47
N LEU A 569 33.17 -10.15 15.96
CA LEU A 569 33.20 -8.96 15.12
C LEU A 569 34.43 -8.89 14.20
N ASN A 570 35.54 -9.52 14.59
CA ASN A 570 36.79 -9.49 13.84
C ASN A 570 36.98 -10.71 12.92
N GLU A 571 36.18 -11.77 13.10
CA GLU A 571 36.14 -12.93 12.20
C GLU A 571 35.85 -12.54 10.74
N ASN A 572 35.01 -11.52 10.54
CA ASN A 572 34.68 -11.03 9.21
C ASN A 572 34.53 -9.50 9.19
N SER A 573 35.11 -8.84 8.18
CA SER A 573 35.05 -7.38 8.03
C SER A 573 33.64 -6.84 7.77
N VAL A 574 32.69 -7.70 7.34
CA VAL A 574 31.29 -7.34 7.10
C VAL A 574 30.46 -7.40 8.39
N ASN A 575 30.96 -8.06 9.45
CA ASN A 575 30.21 -8.19 10.69
C ASN A 575 30.02 -6.82 11.34
N LYS A 576 28.78 -6.54 11.76
CA LYS A 576 28.41 -5.31 12.46
C LYS A 576 27.56 -5.65 13.68
N LEU A 577 27.87 -5.02 14.80
CA LEU A 577 27.14 -5.18 16.05
C LEU A 577 26.21 -3.99 16.23
N TYR A 578 24.95 -4.31 16.49
CA TYR A 578 23.88 -3.34 16.73
C TYR A 578 23.47 -3.44 18.20
N ILE A 579 23.68 -2.36 18.95
CA ILE A 579 23.22 -2.22 20.33
C ILE A 579 21.80 -1.65 20.30
N ASN A 580 20.81 -2.43 20.71
CA ASN A 580 19.44 -1.95 20.82
C ASN A 580 19.32 -1.04 22.04
N TYR A 581 18.60 0.06 21.92
CA TYR A 581 18.25 0.90 23.06
C TYR A 581 16.82 1.42 22.91
N THR A 582 15.97 1.11 23.89
CA THR A 582 14.55 1.47 23.87
C THR A 582 14.23 2.38 25.04
N ASN A 583 13.90 3.65 24.75
CA ASN A 583 13.64 4.74 25.71
C ASN A 583 14.79 5.02 26.70
N ASP A 584 14.98 4.14 27.68
CA ASP A 584 15.83 4.32 28.85
C ASP A 584 16.73 3.10 29.15
N LYS A 585 16.63 2.03 28.36
CA LYS A 585 17.38 0.79 28.59
C LYS A 585 17.65 0.01 27.31
N SER A 586 18.71 -0.80 27.33
CA SER A 586 19.07 -1.64 26.18
C SER A 586 18.18 -2.87 26.05
N PHE A 587 18.04 -3.65 27.13
CA PHE A 587 17.12 -4.80 27.15
C PHE A 587 15.75 -4.42 27.68
N THR A 588 14.72 -4.61 26.85
CA THR A 588 13.31 -4.51 27.22
C THR A 588 12.59 -5.81 26.92
N ASN A 589 11.74 -6.23 27.87
CA ASN A 589 10.96 -7.46 27.76
C ASN A 589 9.46 -7.13 27.81
N HIS A 590 8.99 -6.38 26.82
CA HIS A 590 7.61 -5.92 26.78
C HIS A 590 6.64 -7.12 26.71
N ARG A 591 5.67 -7.17 27.64
CA ARG A 591 4.72 -8.28 27.82
C ARG A 591 5.39 -9.66 27.98
N ASN A 592 6.61 -9.69 28.52
CA ASN A 592 7.39 -10.91 28.73
C ASN A 592 7.65 -11.74 27.45
N LYS A 593 7.58 -11.11 26.26
CA LYS A 593 7.67 -11.86 25.00
C LYS A 593 9.01 -12.59 24.81
N VAL A 594 10.12 -12.02 25.28
CA VAL A 594 11.45 -12.63 25.12
C VAL A 594 11.63 -13.79 26.11
N THR A 595 11.35 -13.56 27.39
CA THR A 595 11.54 -14.58 28.42
C THR A 595 10.50 -15.69 28.37
N LYS A 596 9.28 -15.44 27.88
CA LYS A 596 8.25 -16.48 27.73
C LYS A 596 8.64 -17.59 26.76
N GLU A 597 9.49 -17.29 25.80
CA GLU A 597 9.97 -18.29 24.83
C GLU A 597 11.16 -19.10 25.36
N MET A 598 11.84 -18.62 26.41
CA MET A 598 13.02 -19.24 26.99
C MET A 598 12.68 -20.43 27.91
N PRO A 599 13.59 -21.41 28.06
CA PRO A 599 13.49 -22.44 29.08
C PRO A 599 13.40 -21.85 30.49
N GLU A 600 12.48 -22.34 31.31
CA GLU A 600 12.20 -21.84 32.66
C GLU A 600 13.45 -21.82 33.55
N GLY A 601 14.28 -22.87 33.45
CA GLY A 601 15.55 -22.97 34.17
C GLY A 601 16.46 -21.78 33.94
N LEU A 602 16.60 -21.29 32.69
CA LEU A 602 17.41 -20.11 32.38
C LEU A 602 16.76 -18.83 32.91
N THR A 603 15.46 -18.66 32.73
CA THR A 603 14.78 -17.43 33.18
C THR A 603 14.78 -17.26 34.69
N SER A 604 14.88 -18.36 35.44
CA SER A 604 14.95 -18.35 36.90
C SER A 604 16.34 -18.02 37.46
N THR A 605 17.41 -18.24 36.67
CA THR A 605 18.80 -18.11 37.12
C THR A 605 19.52 -16.88 36.59
N LEU A 606 19.13 -16.40 35.41
CA LEU A 606 19.85 -15.31 34.74
C LEU A 606 19.39 -13.93 35.23
N ASP A 607 20.35 -13.05 35.49
CA ASP A 607 20.08 -11.65 35.80
C ASP A 607 19.99 -10.82 34.51
N PHE A 608 18.76 -10.40 34.18
CA PHE A 608 18.48 -9.55 33.04
C PHE A 608 18.52 -8.06 33.38
N ASN A 609 18.75 -7.70 34.66
CA ASN A 609 18.93 -6.30 35.04
C ASN A 609 20.19 -5.77 34.33
N ASN A 610 20.10 -4.57 33.75
CA ASN A 610 21.19 -3.95 32.98
C ASN A 610 21.75 -4.82 31.84
N ALA A 611 20.99 -5.82 31.36
CA ALA A 611 21.38 -6.58 30.18
C ALA A 611 21.38 -5.68 28.94
N ILE A 612 22.31 -5.95 28.03
CA ILE A 612 22.42 -5.28 26.73
C ILE A 612 21.80 -6.19 25.68
N SER A 613 20.75 -5.71 25.03
CA SER A 613 20.16 -6.35 23.87
C SER A 613 20.94 -5.95 22.64
N LEU A 614 21.48 -6.92 21.91
CA LEU A 614 22.25 -6.65 20.71
C LEU A 614 21.99 -7.69 19.61
N TYR A 615 22.32 -7.34 18.38
CA TYR A 615 22.41 -8.31 17.31
C TYR A 615 23.65 -8.08 16.47
N ILE A 616 24.19 -9.17 15.92
CA ILE A 616 25.29 -9.10 14.97
C ILE A 616 24.75 -9.48 13.60
N SER A 617 24.98 -8.60 12.62
CA SER A 617 24.75 -8.93 11.22
C SER A 617 25.97 -9.63 10.64
N PHE A 618 25.72 -10.65 9.85
CA PHE A 618 26.70 -11.51 9.22
C PHE A 618 26.52 -11.48 7.69
N PRO A 619 27.48 -12.00 6.91
CA PRO A 619 27.32 -12.18 5.46
C PRO A 619 26.03 -12.92 5.09
N ASN A 620 25.55 -12.70 3.86
CA ASN A 620 24.31 -13.29 3.34
C ASN A 620 23.03 -12.90 4.12
N ARG A 621 23.01 -11.70 4.72
CA ARG A 621 21.86 -11.15 5.46
C ARG A 621 21.41 -12.04 6.64
N LYS A 622 22.34 -12.82 7.19
CA LYS A 622 22.14 -13.53 8.45
C LYS A 622 22.26 -12.52 9.58
N TYR A 623 21.41 -12.62 10.59
CA TYR A 623 21.56 -11.88 11.84
C TYR A 623 21.28 -12.80 13.01
N VAL A 624 22.01 -12.61 14.10
CA VAL A 624 21.86 -13.38 15.35
C VAL A 624 21.67 -12.40 16.48
N ARG A 625 20.67 -12.68 17.33
CA ARG A 625 20.35 -11.85 18.49
C ARG A 625 21.02 -12.42 19.74
N PHE A 626 21.55 -11.53 20.56
CA PHE A 626 22.20 -11.85 21.82
C PHE A 626 21.68 -10.95 22.94
N LEU A 627 21.82 -11.44 24.17
CA LEU A 627 21.76 -10.64 25.39
C LEU A 627 23.11 -10.74 26.09
N LEU A 628 23.78 -9.61 26.27
CA LEU A 628 24.94 -9.52 27.14
C LEU A 628 24.44 -9.20 28.57
N LEU A 629 24.53 -10.18 29.46
CA LEU A 629 24.02 -10.10 30.82
C LEU A 629 24.92 -9.26 31.71
N ASN A 630 24.47 -8.89 32.91
CA ASN A 630 25.23 -8.04 33.83
C ASN A 630 26.57 -8.64 34.28
N ASN A 631 26.67 -9.98 34.32
CA ASN A 631 27.90 -10.71 34.64
C ASN A 631 28.79 -10.98 33.42
N ASP A 632 28.53 -10.27 32.32
CA ASP A 632 29.21 -10.37 31.02
C ASP A 632 29.11 -11.74 30.31
N ASN A 633 28.21 -12.61 30.76
CA ASN A 633 27.84 -13.79 29.96
C ASN A 633 26.98 -13.38 28.76
N LEU A 634 27.21 -14.04 27.63
CA LEU A 634 26.51 -13.78 26.38
C LEU A 634 25.50 -14.90 26.08
N LEU A 635 24.20 -14.55 26.11
CA LEU A 635 23.10 -15.47 25.77
C LEU A 635 22.69 -15.28 24.31
N VAL A 636 22.67 -16.35 23.52
CA VAL A 636 22.10 -16.35 22.17
C VAL A 636 20.58 -16.56 22.26
N LEU A 637 19.79 -15.93 21.38
CA LEU A 637 18.32 -16.06 21.36
C LEU A 637 17.75 -16.82 20.15
N GLY A 638 18.46 -16.81 19.02
CA GLY A 638 17.97 -17.41 17.79
C GLY A 638 18.99 -17.35 16.68
N ILE A 639 19.01 -18.39 15.85
CA ILE A 639 20.06 -18.61 14.85
C ILE A 639 19.45 -18.99 13.48
N PRO A 640 20.07 -18.57 12.36
CA PRO A 640 19.71 -19.06 11.04
C PRO A 640 20.02 -20.54 10.87
N LYS A 641 19.33 -21.23 9.95
CA LYS A 641 19.66 -22.62 9.59
C LYS A 641 21.11 -22.72 9.10
N GLY A 642 21.86 -23.70 9.59
CA GLY A 642 23.26 -23.93 9.22
C GLY A 642 24.17 -22.77 9.61
N PHE A 643 23.85 -22.07 10.70
CA PHE A 643 24.72 -21.05 11.28
C PHE A 643 25.77 -21.71 12.18
N GLU A 644 27.01 -21.24 12.09
CA GLU A 644 28.12 -21.63 12.94
C GLU A 644 28.65 -20.38 13.66
N LEU A 645 29.12 -20.56 14.89
CA LEU A 645 29.68 -19.47 15.70
C LEU A 645 31.03 -19.93 16.25
N LEU A 646 32.14 -19.39 15.72
CA LEU A 646 33.51 -19.62 16.21
C LEU A 646 33.79 -21.09 16.63
N GLY A 647 33.53 -22.04 15.72
CA GLY A 647 33.78 -23.47 15.95
C GLY A 647 32.60 -24.28 16.51
N TYR A 648 31.53 -23.61 16.97
CA TYR A 648 30.29 -24.28 17.35
C TYR A 648 29.37 -24.46 16.13
N LYS A 649 29.09 -25.72 15.80
CA LYS A 649 28.18 -26.09 14.70
C LYS A 649 26.72 -25.81 15.06
N PHE A 650 25.89 -25.65 14.02
CA PHE A 650 24.45 -25.39 14.14
C PHE A 650 23.74 -26.34 15.11
N GLU A 651 24.03 -27.63 15.04
CA GLU A 651 23.40 -28.67 15.86
C GLU A 651 23.71 -28.49 17.36
N LYS A 652 24.90 -27.96 17.69
CA LYS A 652 25.27 -27.65 19.08
C LYS A 652 24.62 -26.36 19.59
N LEU A 653 24.41 -25.39 18.70
CA LEU A 653 23.82 -24.09 19.05
C LEU A 653 22.29 -24.11 19.14
N MET A 654 21.65 -24.98 18.35
CA MET A 654 20.19 -25.05 18.26
C MET A 654 19.58 -25.68 19.51
N THR A 655 18.59 -25.01 20.10
CA THR A 655 17.86 -25.51 21.28
C THR A 655 16.45 -25.95 20.93
N LYS A 656 15.79 -25.27 19.99
CA LYS A 656 14.41 -25.57 19.61
C LYS A 656 14.14 -25.21 18.16
N GLU A 657 13.42 -26.10 17.46
CA GLU A 657 12.86 -25.85 16.13
C GLU A 657 11.37 -25.51 16.26
N GLU A 658 10.93 -24.43 15.62
CA GLU A 658 9.53 -24.02 15.57
C GLU A 658 9.06 -23.97 14.12
N LYS A 659 8.05 -24.80 13.80
CA LYS A 659 7.44 -24.87 12.46
C LYS A 659 6.13 -24.08 12.46
N SER A 660 6.03 -23.12 11.54
CA SER A 660 4.79 -22.46 11.19
C SER A 660 4.35 -22.88 9.78
N PHE A 661 3.13 -22.50 9.38
CA PHE A 661 2.61 -22.77 8.04
C PHE A 661 3.47 -22.14 6.92
N LEU A 662 4.22 -21.06 7.21
CA LEU A 662 4.97 -20.30 6.20
C LEU A 662 6.49 -20.37 6.37
N SER A 663 6.99 -20.73 7.54
CA SER A 663 8.42 -20.70 7.85
C SER A 663 8.80 -21.59 9.02
N THR A 664 10.09 -21.94 9.07
CA THR A 664 10.71 -22.61 10.21
C THR A 664 11.70 -21.65 10.86
N SER A 665 11.59 -21.45 12.18
CA SER A 665 12.54 -20.68 12.98
C SER A 665 13.30 -21.58 13.94
N TYR A 666 14.58 -21.25 14.19
CA TYR A 666 15.45 -21.99 15.08
C TYR A 666 15.88 -21.08 16.24
N LYS A 667 15.51 -21.48 17.45
CA LYS A 667 15.89 -20.79 18.68
C LYS A 667 17.21 -21.37 19.18
N SER A 668 18.02 -20.50 19.75
CA SER A 668 19.22 -20.87 20.51
C SER A 668 19.06 -20.21 21.86
N TYR A 669 19.31 -20.95 22.94
CA TYR A 669 19.36 -20.43 24.31
C TYR A 669 20.69 -20.84 24.95
N LYS A 670 21.76 -20.77 24.14
CA LYS A 670 23.12 -21.11 24.56
C LYS A 670 23.79 -19.91 25.21
N LEU A 671 24.42 -20.17 26.35
CA LEU A 671 25.10 -19.19 27.18
C LEU A 671 26.60 -19.36 27.03
N PHE A 672 27.31 -18.27 26.80
CA PHE A 672 28.76 -18.22 26.68
C PHE A 672 29.33 -17.33 27.77
N ASP A 673 30.52 -17.67 28.28
CA ASP A 673 31.29 -16.76 29.11
C ASP A 673 32.02 -15.70 28.27
N GLU A 674 32.80 -14.83 28.93
CA GLU A 674 33.56 -13.77 28.27
C GLU A 674 34.59 -14.30 27.25
N LYS A 675 35.09 -15.52 27.46
CA LYS A 675 36.11 -16.20 26.64
C LYS A 675 35.51 -17.01 25.48
N GLY A 676 34.19 -17.16 25.42
CA GLY A 676 33.50 -17.95 24.39
C GLY A 676 33.33 -19.42 24.72
N GLU A 677 33.53 -19.83 25.97
CA GLU A 677 33.20 -21.18 26.42
C GLU A 677 31.69 -21.30 26.65
N MET A 678 31.08 -22.31 26.02
CA MET A 678 29.64 -22.57 26.15
C MET A 678 29.35 -23.24 27.51
N LEU A 679 28.44 -22.65 28.29
CA LEU A 679 28.17 -23.03 29.68
C LEU A 679 27.02 -24.05 29.83
N ASN A 680 26.21 -24.29 28.79
CA ASN A 680 25.00 -25.14 28.86
C ASN A 680 24.69 -25.93 27.58
#